data_AF-A0A5J5EK76-F1
#
_entry.id   AF-A0A5J5EK76-F1
#
_cell.length_a   1.000
_cell.length_b   1.000
_cell.length_c   1.000
_cell.angle_alpha   90.00
_cell.angle_beta   90.00
_cell.angle_gamma   90.00
#
_symmetry.space_group_name_H-M   'P 1'
#
loop_
_entity.id
_entity.type
_entity.pdbx_description
1 polymer ?
#
loop_
_entity_poly.entity_id
_entity_poly.type
_entity_poly.pdbx_seq_one_letter_code
_entity_poly.pdbx_strand_id
1 'polypeptide(L)'
;MSLPPRPDPDSPRTRAARRNRYQELDTSLSSPGYYESRPPLHGASPGGHYSDVPSPSVTPAGDLGRKKSLIKPERMRIGRDHPNYYYRQHAQQRGVEVMPSSTGNDPILEDQEAASHDSIDSTDMKSLRPHQQRYSDESVADPPPPRGPNKLKRQSTRRQSLNEKHLAKQKQKEQLSPPSAWNVYCAIVTFWCPDAVLRCFGMPQKAQARAWREKMGLISIILVICAFVGFLTFGFTAAVCGNPTERLKANHVNRGYLIIQGRAYQMLNSRHPAALGIPKGTNILYDIPVDGGMGYGGRDASFMFQNVNGNCKGLITKSDNSSIISDSNGDLAWYFPCVSLRQDGSSTPDFAQKSGQYLGWGCHTTVVAREAYWNLQVSGDVYYTWDDMKNSSRNLVVYSGSVLDLNLINWLDKSQVNYPKAFDEIKNDTTLRGTDITHRFHASSEKKVVKCLNEIIKVGSVDTETVGCIASKVVLYVSLAFILSIVIIKFVLALFFGWFLSWRLGACRDAAARKNMKARREEIEDWADDIYRPAPKLQDANNERPQKRGSFLPTTSRFTSPYAQDRPAIKPTMTTMGSQSSTGRLLAPGSNLYSQGNTSQGSLSGIGTQLLGPSYGSGAPGDRFSQAYSDSEGFGPAGFIHEAVVPQPPPEYQPHGFPLAHAMCLITCYSEGEQGVRTTLDSIATTDYPNSHKLMLIICDGIIVGSGETMSTPDIILSMMKDHTTPPGKVQAYSYVAVASGSKRHNMAKVYAGFYDYGDNSVVPVEKQQRVPMLVVVKSGTPDEASAKKPGNRGKRDSQIILMSFLQKVMFDERMTELEFEMFNGIWKITGMSPDYYEVVLMVDADTKVFPDSLTHMVGAMIHDPEIMGLCGETKIANKTASWVSMIQVFEYFISHHLSKAFESVFGGVTCLPGCFCMYRIKAPKGGQNYWVPILANPDVVEHYSENVVETLHTKNLLLLGEDRYLSTLMLKTFPKRKQIFVPQAVCKTIVPDEFKVLLSQRRRWINSTVHNLMELVLVRDLCGTFCFSMQFVVFIELVGTLVLPAAIAFTFYLIIISTYTRPVPIIPLVLLAMILGLPAVLIVLTAHRWSYVLWMFIYLLSLPIWNLVLPSYAFWKFDDFSWGDTRKVEGEAKGEAHGDAEGEFDSSKIVMKRWGDFEKERRMRAPQSSWAPDAARSTVGLPPLPPQGMWHQGHQVGYSDVGDM
;
A
#
# COMPACT_ATOMS: atom_id res chain seq x y z
N MET A 1 -67.12 7.45 15.69
CA MET A 1 -67.93 6.30 16.13
C MET A 1 -67.13 5.05 15.79
N SER A 2 -66.58 4.28 16.73
CA SER A 2 -67.20 3.49 17.82
C SER A 2 -67.92 2.24 17.31
N LEU A 3 -67.26 1.08 17.41
CA LEU A 3 -67.82 -0.26 17.14
C LEU A 3 -67.54 -1.20 18.32
N PRO A 4 -68.59 -1.73 18.97
CA PRO A 4 -68.50 -2.91 19.86
C PRO A 4 -69.67 -3.92 19.60
N PRO A 5 -69.76 -5.08 20.29
CA PRO A 5 -68.72 -6.14 20.32
C PRO A 5 -69.26 -7.61 20.37
N ARG A 6 -68.39 -8.59 20.06
CA ARG A 6 -68.32 -9.96 20.69
C ARG A 6 -69.47 -10.97 20.44
N PRO A 7 -69.39 -12.27 20.88
CA PRO A 7 -68.43 -12.93 21.81
C PRO A 7 -67.74 -14.25 21.39
N ASP A 8 -66.81 -14.69 22.25
CA ASP A 8 -66.13 -16.03 22.35
C ASP A 8 -67.08 -17.12 22.98
N PRO A 9 -66.76 -18.44 23.16
CA PRO A 9 -65.53 -19.08 23.71
C PRO A 9 -64.96 -20.24 22.82
N ASP A 10 -63.90 -21.02 23.13
CA ASP A 10 -63.48 -21.63 24.43
C ASP A 10 -61.96 -21.98 24.56
N SER A 11 -61.55 -22.57 25.70
CA SER A 11 -60.13 -22.72 26.15
C SER A 11 -59.79 -24.11 26.75
N PRO A 12 -58.51 -24.46 27.05
CA PRO A 12 -57.88 -24.03 28.33
C PRO A 12 -56.32 -23.92 28.43
N ARG A 13 -55.86 -23.02 29.32
CA ARG A 13 -54.66 -23.07 30.22
C ARG A 13 -53.23 -23.28 29.63
N THR A 14 -52.32 -22.30 29.60
CA THR A 14 -51.53 -21.59 30.68
C THR A 14 -50.43 -22.45 31.33
N ARG A 15 -49.22 -21.99 31.73
CA ARG A 15 -48.65 -20.73 32.29
C ARG A 15 -47.15 -20.60 31.83
N ALA A 16 -46.25 -19.62 32.13
CA ALA A 16 -46.19 -18.28 32.77
C ALA A 16 -44.75 -17.67 32.53
N ALA A 17 -44.33 -16.47 32.96
CA ALA A 17 -44.90 -15.10 32.88
C ALA A 17 -43.96 -14.01 33.52
N ARG A 18 -43.82 -12.82 32.89
CA ARG A 18 -43.54 -11.46 33.50
C ARG A 18 -42.09 -11.13 34.01
N ARG A 19 -41.62 -9.86 34.19
CA ARG A 19 -42.16 -8.48 33.98
C ARG A 19 -41.07 -7.34 34.02
N ASN A 20 -41.32 -6.20 33.32
CA ASN A 20 -41.12 -4.76 33.71
C ASN A 20 -39.74 -4.19 34.22
N ARG A 21 -39.44 -2.86 34.23
CA ARG A 21 -39.78 -1.64 33.41
C ARG A 21 -39.05 -0.38 34.00
N TYR A 22 -38.58 0.58 33.16
CA TYR A 22 -38.19 1.99 33.49
C TYR A 22 -36.99 2.20 34.48
N GLN A 23 -36.41 3.41 34.69
CA GLN A 23 -36.90 4.80 34.53
C GLN A 23 -35.79 5.86 34.28
N GLU A 24 -36.18 7.06 33.83
CA GLU A 24 -35.35 8.28 33.60
C GLU A 24 -35.37 9.26 34.80
N LEU A 25 -34.45 10.24 34.82
CA LEU A 25 -34.57 11.51 35.57
C LEU A 25 -33.64 12.60 34.99
N ASP A 26 -33.96 13.87 35.24
CA ASP A 26 -33.48 15.06 34.48
C ASP A 26 -33.28 16.31 35.39
N THR A 27 -32.80 17.43 34.83
CA THR A 27 -32.76 18.83 35.33
C THR A 27 -31.65 19.33 36.28
N SER A 28 -30.60 19.90 35.66
CA SER A 28 -30.02 21.26 35.81
C SER A 28 -29.73 22.00 37.16
N LEU A 29 -28.68 22.86 37.07
CA LEU A 29 -28.40 24.15 37.74
C LEU A 29 -27.46 24.28 38.98
N SER A 30 -26.72 25.41 38.96
CA SER A 30 -25.87 26.06 39.98
C SER A 30 -24.40 25.63 40.18
N SER A 31 -23.56 26.66 40.42
CA SER A 31 -22.12 26.67 40.75
C SER A 31 -21.96 27.37 42.14
N PRO A 32 -20.76 27.63 42.74
CA PRO A 32 -19.36 27.41 42.29
C PRO A 32 -18.35 26.89 43.38
N GLY A 33 -17.07 26.75 43.01
CA GLY A 33 -15.97 27.22 43.91
C GLY A 33 -14.83 26.27 44.34
N TYR A 34 -13.59 26.77 44.12
CA TYR A 34 -12.38 26.72 44.98
C TYR A 34 -11.63 25.41 45.38
N TYR A 35 -10.35 25.36 44.91
CA TYR A 35 -9.08 25.03 45.60
C TYR A 35 -8.84 23.73 46.42
N GLU A 36 -7.98 22.86 45.85
CA GLU A 36 -6.60 22.52 46.30
C GLU A 36 -6.27 21.82 47.67
N SER A 37 -5.32 20.85 47.60
CA SER A 37 -4.31 20.41 48.60
C SER A 37 -4.46 19.14 49.51
N ARG A 38 -3.63 18.12 49.18
CA ARG A 38 -2.74 17.25 50.03
C ARG A 38 -3.27 16.14 51.01
N PRO A 39 -2.40 15.17 51.45
CA PRO A 39 -2.69 13.95 52.27
C PRO A 39 -1.95 13.97 53.66
N PRO A 40 -1.48 12.89 54.38
CA PRO A 40 -1.66 11.39 54.37
C PRO A 40 -1.79 10.71 55.80
N LEU A 41 -1.57 9.36 55.94
CA LEU A 41 -0.96 8.56 57.07
C LEU A 41 -1.75 7.54 57.96
N HIS A 42 -1.01 6.46 58.34
CA HIS A 42 -1.05 5.37 59.39
C HIS A 42 -2.24 5.11 60.37
N GLY A 43 -2.33 3.99 61.12
CA GLY A 43 -1.42 2.83 61.43
C GLY A 43 -2.20 1.51 61.72
N ALA A 44 -1.82 0.53 62.57
CA ALA A 44 -0.67 0.27 63.48
C ALA A 44 -0.55 -1.27 63.84
N SER A 45 -0.01 -1.68 65.01
CA SER A 45 0.10 -3.11 65.49
C SER A 45 0.03 -3.25 67.03
N PRO A 46 -0.03 -4.48 67.59
CA PRO A 46 1.11 -5.12 68.33
C PRO A 46 1.21 -6.66 68.04
N GLY A 47 2.08 -7.51 68.63
CA GLY A 47 3.25 -7.35 69.53
C GLY A 47 3.46 -8.57 70.48
N GLY A 48 4.71 -9.05 70.70
CA GLY A 48 5.05 -10.18 71.60
C GLY A 48 6.52 -10.68 71.44
N HIS A 49 7.11 -11.36 72.45
CA HIS A 49 8.58 -11.58 72.55
C HIS A 49 9.10 -13.05 72.55
N TYR A 50 10.30 -13.21 71.96
CA TYR A 50 11.42 -14.18 72.15
C TYR A 50 11.38 -15.30 73.21
N SER A 51 11.85 -16.51 72.82
CA SER A 51 13.06 -17.17 73.39
C SER A 51 13.49 -18.48 72.68
N ASP A 52 14.77 -18.57 72.27
CA ASP A 52 15.66 -19.75 72.11
C ASP A 52 15.35 -20.96 71.16
N VAL A 53 16.36 -21.82 70.98
CA VAL A 53 16.62 -22.63 69.75
C VAL A 53 17.17 -24.04 70.08
N PRO A 54 16.73 -25.10 69.37
CA PRO A 54 17.68 -25.99 68.69
C PRO A 54 17.23 -26.50 67.29
N SER A 55 18.20 -26.76 66.41
CA SER A 55 18.05 -27.39 65.08
C SER A 55 18.29 -28.92 65.13
N PRO A 56 18.22 -29.70 64.02
CA PRO A 56 17.54 -29.51 62.72
C PRO A 56 16.73 -30.76 62.28
N SER A 57 15.97 -30.68 61.18
CA SER A 57 15.51 -31.87 60.42
C SER A 57 15.32 -31.56 58.92
N VAL A 58 15.46 -32.58 58.05
CA VAL A 58 15.53 -32.43 56.58
C VAL A 58 14.28 -33.00 55.90
N THR A 59 13.70 -32.25 54.95
CA THR A 59 12.81 -32.76 53.89
C THR A 59 13.06 -32.01 52.56
N PRO A 60 12.70 -32.59 51.39
CA PRO A 60 13.21 -32.15 50.08
C PRO A 60 12.42 -31.01 49.41
N ALA A 61 13.00 -30.44 48.35
CA ALA A 61 12.44 -29.32 47.60
C ALA A 61 11.25 -29.71 46.68
N GLY A 62 10.39 -28.72 46.40
CA GLY A 62 9.34 -28.78 45.39
C GLY A 62 9.08 -27.41 44.74
N ASP A 63 8.79 -27.42 43.44
CA ASP A 63 8.26 -26.37 42.56
C ASP A 63 8.79 -24.92 42.66
N LEU A 64 9.64 -24.56 41.70
CA LEU A 64 9.78 -23.17 41.22
C LEU A 64 8.81 -22.91 40.05
N GLY A 65 8.01 -21.83 40.17
CA GLY A 65 6.89 -21.54 39.28
C GLY A 65 7.25 -21.34 37.80
N ARG A 66 6.42 -21.92 36.92
CA ARG A 66 6.55 -21.90 35.46
C ARG A 66 6.47 -20.47 34.88
N LYS A 67 7.60 -19.92 34.40
CA LYS A 67 7.61 -18.63 33.67
C LYS A 67 6.71 -18.73 32.42
N LYS A 68 5.89 -17.70 32.16
CA LYS A 68 5.14 -17.61 30.90
C LYS A 68 6.12 -17.44 29.74
N SER A 69 6.05 -18.35 28.77
CA SER A 69 6.87 -18.29 27.55
C SER A 69 6.42 -17.13 26.64
N LEU A 70 7.38 -16.51 25.96
CA LEU A 70 7.14 -15.55 24.88
C LEU A 70 6.98 -16.24 23.50
N ILE A 71 7.12 -17.56 23.44
CA ILE A 71 7.11 -18.35 22.21
C ILE A 71 5.64 -18.71 21.85
N LYS A 72 5.19 -18.36 20.64
CA LYS A 72 3.91 -18.83 20.09
C LYS A 72 3.91 -20.37 20.00
N PRO A 73 2.85 -21.09 20.40
CA PRO A 73 2.79 -22.56 20.31
C PRO A 73 3.07 -23.12 18.90
N GLU A 74 2.73 -22.35 17.86
CA GLU A 74 2.98 -22.67 16.45
C GLU A 74 4.46 -22.98 16.15
N ARG A 75 5.42 -22.23 16.73
CA ARG A 75 6.86 -22.43 16.50
C ARG A 75 7.40 -23.78 16.98
N MET A 76 6.67 -24.49 17.85
CA MET A 76 7.07 -25.83 18.30
C MET A 76 6.79 -26.93 17.26
N ARG A 77 5.92 -26.66 16.26
CA ARG A 77 5.50 -27.63 15.23
C ARG A 77 6.43 -27.64 14.01
N ILE A 78 7.65 -28.12 14.23
CA ILE A 78 8.63 -28.42 13.18
C ILE A 78 8.15 -29.63 12.36
N GLY A 79 7.56 -29.38 11.18
CA GLY A 79 7.16 -30.41 10.21
C GLY A 79 8.31 -30.90 9.31
N ARG A 80 8.11 -31.99 8.54
CA ARG A 80 9.15 -32.63 7.70
C ARG A 80 9.85 -31.66 6.73
N ASP A 81 9.12 -30.67 6.24
CA ASP A 81 9.60 -29.64 5.31
C ASP A 81 10.38 -28.49 5.98
N HIS A 82 10.48 -28.47 7.31
CA HIS A 82 11.16 -27.40 8.05
C HIS A 82 12.69 -27.63 8.10
N PRO A 83 13.54 -26.59 7.92
CA PRO A 83 15.00 -26.73 7.88
C PRO A 83 15.61 -27.53 9.03
N ASN A 84 15.10 -27.33 10.25
CA ASN A 84 15.64 -27.95 11.47
C ASN A 84 15.06 -29.36 11.75
N TYR A 85 14.20 -29.93 10.89
CA TYR A 85 13.48 -31.19 11.18
C TYR A 85 14.42 -32.39 11.32
N TYR A 86 15.27 -32.66 10.31
CA TYR A 86 16.21 -33.77 10.37
C TYR A 86 17.32 -33.51 11.41
N TYR A 87 17.66 -32.24 11.67
CA TYR A 87 18.55 -31.91 12.79
C TYR A 87 17.93 -32.28 14.14
N ARG A 88 16.64 -31.96 14.38
CA ARG A 88 15.92 -32.35 15.61
C ARG A 88 15.90 -33.87 15.78
N GLN A 89 15.59 -34.63 14.74
CA GLN A 89 15.67 -36.09 14.77
C GLN A 89 17.09 -36.60 15.09
N HIS A 90 18.14 -36.01 14.49
CA HIS A 90 19.52 -36.43 14.70
C HIS A 90 20.06 -36.07 16.09
N ALA A 91 19.67 -34.92 16.65
CA ALA A 91 19.98 -34.52 18.01
C ALA A 91 19.32 -35.47 19.03
N GLN A 92 18.03 -35.78 18.84
CA GLN A 92 17.29 -36.78 19.63
C GLN A 92 17.95 -38.17 19.54
N GLN A 93 18.33 -38.63 18.34
CA GLN A 93 18.95 -39.95 18.13
C GLN A 93 20.37 -40.10 18.69
N ARG A 94 21.13 -39.00 18.84
CA ARG A 94 22.50 -39.04 19.35
C ARG A 94 22.66 -38.65 20.83
N GLY A 95 21.57 -38.27 21.52
CA GLY A 95 21.64 -37.84 22.91
C GLY A 95 22.55 -36.62 23.12
N VAL A 96 22.67 -35.74 22.11
CA VAL A 96 23.53 -34.56 22.20
C VAL A 96 22.86 -33.53 23.10
N GLU A 97 23.56 -33.09 24.14
CA GLU A 97 23.10 -32.03 25.03
C GLU A 97 22.99 -30.70 24.26
N VAL A 98 21.77 -30.30 23.94
CA VAL A 98 21.50 -29.07 23.16
C VAL A 98 21.12 -27.93 24.10
N MET A 99 21.98 -26.91 24.17
CA MET A 99 21.64 -25.64 24.82
C MET A 99 20.47 -24.95 24.08
N PRO A 100 19.48 -24.41 24.81
CA PRO A 100 18.24 -23.88 24.23
C PRO A 100 18.46 -22.62 23.38
N SER A 101 17.53 -22.40 22.44
CA SER A 101 17.49 -21.27 21.53
C SER A 101 16.73 -20.09 22.12
N SER A 102 17.30 -18.90 21.98
CA SER A 102 16.70 -17.62 22.36
C SER A 102 15.38 -17.32 21.62
N THR A 103 15.12 -17.96 20.48
CA THR A 103 13.94 -17.79 19.62
C THR A 103 12.81 -18.79 19.89
N GLY A 104 13.08 -19.86 20.65
CA GLY A 104 12.18 -21.01 20.86
C GLY A 104 12.32 -22.17 19.87
N ASN A 105 13.33 -22.15 18.99
CA ASN A 105 13.66 -23.23 18.04
C ASN A 105 14.34 -24.46 18.71
N ASP A 106 13.72 -25.01 19.76
CA ASP A 106 14.32 -26.09 20.56
C ASP A 106 13.97 -27.50 20.07
N PRO A 107 14.91 -28.46 20.15
CA PRO A 107 14.60 -29.87 20.03
C PRO A 107 13.91 -30.35 21.30
N ILE A 108 12.58 -30.23 21.33
CA ILE A 108 11.77 -30.78 22.42
C ILE A 108 12.08 -32.27 22.56
N LEU A 109 12.45 -32.68 23.77
CA LEU A 109 12.38 -34.06 24.21
C LEU A 109 10.90 -34.42 24.29
N GLU A 110 10.41 -35.15 23.30
CA GLU A 110 9.17 -35.90 23.43
C GLU A 110 9.52 -37.17 24.21
N ASP A 111 9.01 -37.29 25.44
CA ASP A 111 9.22 -38.47 26.27
C ASP A 111 8.75 -39.71 25.52
N GLN A 112 9.57 -40.77 25.52
CA GLN A 112 9.32 -41.97 24.71
C GLN A 112 8.02 -42.70 25.09
N GLU A 113 7.46 -42.40 26.26
CA GLU A 113 6.16 -42.89 26.73
C GLU A 113 4.97 -42.32 25.93
N ALA A 114 5.12 -41.19 25.22
CA ALA A 114 4.08 -40.63 24.37
C ALA A 114 3.80 -41.47 23.09
N ALA A 115 4.72 -42.35 22.70
CA ALA A 115 4.64 -43.13 21.47
C ALA A 115 3.67 -44.33 21.52
N SER A 116 3.03 -44.60 22.66
CA SER A 116 2.12 -45.75 22.87
C SER A 116 0.63 -45.38 22.87
N HIS A 117 0.26 -44.10 22.76
CA HIS A 117 -1.12 -43.62 22.84
C HIS A 117 -1.62 -43.01 21.51
N ASP A 118 -1.78 -43.86 20.49
CA ASP A 118 -2.42 -43.47 19.22
C ASP A 118 -3.47 -44.52 18.78
N SER A 119 -4.51 -44.72 19.61
CA SER A 119 -5.77 -45.35 19.18
C SER A 119 -6.96 -45.03 20.09
N ILE A 120 -8.11 -44.78 19.46
CA ILE A 120 -9.48 -44.68 20.04
C ILE A 120 -9.76 -43.43 20.89
N ASP A 121 -10.53 -42.51 20.30
CA ASP A 121 -11.75 -42.00 20.94
C ASP A 121 -12.89 -41.99 19.89
N SER A 122 -14.13 -41.88 20.33
CA SER A 122 -15.39 -41.91 19.56
C SER A 122 -15.75 -43.23 18.85
N THR A 123 -16.19 -44.22 19.63
CA THR A 123 -17.41 -44.97 19.24
C THR A 123 -18.29 -45.18 20.46
N ASP A 124 -19.57 -44.81 20.33
CA ASP A 124 -20.51 -44.73 21.45
C ASP A 124 -21.20 -46.07 21.77
N MET A 125 -21.95 -46.08 22.88
CA MET A 125 -22.99 -47.04 23.24
C MET A 125 -22.57 -48.48 23.60
N LYS A 126 -22.56 -48.77 24.91
CA LYS A 126 -22.46 -50.14 25.46
C LYS A 126 -23.77 -50.55 26.13
N SER A 127 -24.56 -51.38 25.45
CA SER A 127 -25.74 -52.02 26.03
C SER A 127 -25.37 -53.25 26.88
N LEU A 128 -26.05 -53.33 28.02
CA LEU A 128 -26.17 -54.42 29.00
C LEU A 128 -25.58 -55.84 28.71
N ARG A 129 -24.55 -56.17 29.51
CA ARG A 129 -24.41 -57.42 30.33
C ARG A 129 -24.15 -58.79 29.60
N PRO A 130 -23.71 -59.86 30.34
CA PRO A 130 -22.61 -60.73 29.86
C PRO A 130 -22.93 -62.25 29.75
N HIS A 131 -21.86 -63.06 29.63
CA HIS A 131 -21.76 -64.55 29.59
C HIS A 131 -22.11 -65.18 28.21
N GLN A 132 -21.55 -66.34 27.80
CA GLN A 132 -20.57 -67.29 28.39
C GLN A 132 -19.96 -68.20 27.30
N GLN A 133 -18.71 -68.69 27.48
CA GLN A 133 -18.19 -70.00 26.94
C GLN A 133 -18.13 -70.16 25.38
N ARG A 134 -17.50 -71.16 24.74
CA ARG A 134 -16.52 -72.25 25.07
C ARG A 134 -15.88 -72.79 23.76
N TYR A 135 -14.59 -73.18 23.79
CA TYR A 135 -13.95 -74.31 23.03
C TYR A 135 -13.97 -74.21 21.47
N SER A 136 -13.22 -74.99 20.65
CA SER A 136 -12.21 -76.07 20.85
C SER A 136 -11.37 -76.29 19.58
N ASP A 137 -10.10 -76.72 19.74
CA ASP A 137 -9.30 -77.66 18.92
C ASP A 137 -9.05 -77.36 17.40
N GLU A 138 -8.12 -77.97 16.65
CA GLU A 138 -7.16 -79.08 16.90
C GLU A 138 -5.81 -78.89 16.13
N SER A 139 -4.93 -79.91 16.11
CA SER A 139 -3.56 -79.95 15.51
C SER A 139 -3.56 -80.47 14.04
N VAL A 140 -2.50 -80.60 13.21
CA VAL A 140 -1.13 -81.19 13.30
C VAL A 140 -0.21 -80.62 12.17
N ALA A 141 1.13 -80.82 12.19
CA ALA A 141 2.12 -80.45 11.14
C ALA A 141 2.42 -81.62 10.14
N ASP A 142 3.36 -81.67 9.19
CA ASP A 142 4.52 -80.87 8.68
C ASP A 142 4.74 -81.31 7.17
N PRO A 143 5.91 -81.31 6.45
CA PRO A 143 7.23 -80.65 6.56
C PRO A 143 7.70 -79.88 5.26
N PRO A 144 8.91 -79.26 5.23
CA PRO A 144 9.34 -78.39 4.10
C PRO A 144 10.51 -78.91 3.23
N PRO A 145 10.52 -78.60 1.91
CA PRO A 145 11.74 -78.54 1.07
C PRO A 145 11.79 -77.25 0.21
N PRO A 146 12.81 -77.03 -0.67
CA PRO A 146 14.09 -76.45 -0.30
C PRO A 146 14.38 -75.08 -0.98
N ARG A 147 15.52 -74.45 -0.63
CA ARG A 147 15.92 -73.11 -1.12
C ARG A 147 16.39 -73.11 -2.58
N GLY A 148 15.97 -72.09 -3.34
CA GLY A 148 16.61 -71.65 -4.59
C GLY A 148 16.93 -70.14 -4.56
N PRO A 149 18.05 -69.66 -5.14
CA PRO A 149 18.45 -68.26 -5.05
C PRO A 149 17.94 -67.42 -6.24
N ASN A 150 17.54 -66.15 -6.01
CA ASN A 150 17.89 -65.02 -6.89
C ASN A 150 17.45 -63.61 -6.40
N LYS A 151 18.34 -62.63 -6.66
CA LYS A 151 18.11 -61.20 -6.99
C LYS A 151 17.33 -60.27 -6.05
N LEU A 152 18.06 -59.28 -5.53
CA LEU A 152 17.59 -58.04 -4.93
C LEU A 152 16.74 -57.21 -5.91
N LYS A 153 15.43 -57.05 -5.67
CA LYS A 153 14.59 -56.07 -6.40
C LYS A 153 13.43 -55.47 -5.58
N ARG A 154 13.50 -55.52 -4.24
CA ARG A 154 12.38 -55.22 -3.30
C ARG A 154 12.35 -53.78 -2.76
N GLN A 155 13.35 -52.94 -3.07
CA GLN A 155 13.49 -51.62 -2.43
C GLN A 155 12.77 -50.48 -3.18
N SER A 156 12.71 -50.51 -4.52
CA SER A 156 12.00 -49.49 -5.31
C SER A 156 10.48 -49.58 -5.17
N THR A 157 9.92 -50.78 -5.21
CA THR A 157 8.47 -51.04 -5.04
C THR A 157 7.96 -50.64 -3.65
N ARG A 158 8.79 -50.74 -2.60
CA ARG A 158 8.45 -50.18 -1.26
C ARG A 158 8.46 -48.65 -1.25
N ARG A 159 9.30 -48.00 -2.07
CA ARG A 159 9.33 -46.54 -2.24
C ARG A 159 8.11 -46.04 -3.04
N GLN A 160 7.77 -46.70 -4.14
CA GLN A 160 6.59 -46.36 -4.95
C GLN A 160 5.28 -46.50 -4.15
N SER A 161 5.06 -47.64 -3.48
CA SER A 161 3.84 -47.85 -2.68
C SER A 161 3.71 -46.96 -1.44
N LEU A 162 4.82 -46.38 -0.94
CA LEU A 162 4.77 -45.31 0.07
C LEU A 162 4.37 -43.97 -0.56
N ASN A 163 4.95 -43.61 -1.71
CA ASN A 163 4.57 -42.39 -2.45
C ASN A 163 3.09 -42.42 -2.87
N GLU A 164 2.56 -43.55 -3.34
CA GLU A 164 1.13 -43.71 -3.67
C GLU A 164 0.23 -43.51 -2.45
N LYS A 165 0.60 -44.08 -1.29
CA LYS A 165 -0.14 -43.90 -0.02
C LYS A 165 -0.05 -42.46 0.51
N HIS A 166 1.07 -41.78 0.31
CA HIS A 166 1.21 -40.36 0.62
C HIS A 166 0.32 -39.51 -0.30
N LEU A 167 0.36 -39.74 -1.61
CA LEU A 167 -0.48 -39.05 -2.60
C LEU A 167 -1.98 -39.29 -2.34
N ALA A 168 -2.37 -40.49 -1.90
CA ALA A 168 -3.73 -40.79 -1.48
C ALA A 168 -4.14 -40.02 -0.21
N LYS A 169 -3.31 -40.02 0.84
CA LYS A 169 -3.55 -39.21 2.06
C LYS A 169 -3.61 -37.72 1.76
N GLN A 170 -2.78 -37.22 0.85
CA GLN A 170 -2.76 -35.80 0.46
C GLN A 170 -4.05 -35.41 -0.28
N LYS A 171 -4.50 -36.22 -1.25
CA LYS A 171 -5.81 -36.06 -1.90
C LYS A 171 -6.98 -36.12 -0.91
N GLN A 172 -6.95 -37.04 0.05
CA GLN A 172 -7.97 -37.08 1.12
C GLN A 172 -7.94 -35.80 1.98
N LYS A 173 -6.77 -35.26 2.28
CA LYS A 173 -6.63 -34.01 3.05
C LYS A 173 -7.13 -32.78 2.28
N GLU A 174 -6.93 -32.72 0.96
CA GLU A 174 -7.57 -31.72 0.09
C GLU A 174 -9.11 -31.88 0.12
N GLN A 175 -9.62 -33.10 -0.05
CA GLN A 175 -11.07 -33.40 -0.06
C GLN A 175 -11.79 -33.12 1.26
N LEU A 176 -11.08 -33.10 2.38
CA LEU A 176 -11.63 -32.81 3.71
C LEU A 176 -11.65 -31.31 4.07
N SER A 177 -11.08 -30.44 3.22
CA SER A 177 -11.15 -28.99 3.43
C SER A 177 -12.47 -28.42 2.89
N PRO A 178 -13.19 -27.57 3.65
CA PRO A 178 -14.36 -26.89 3.12
C PRO A 178 -13.94 -25.89 2.04
N PRO A 179 -14.67 -25.79 0.91
CA PRO A 179 -14.33 -24.84 -0.15
C PRO A 179 -14.45 -23.41 0.38
N SER A 180 -13.37 -22.62 0.27
CA SER A 180 -13.38 -21.23 0.72
C SER A 180 -14.44 -20.41 -0.04
N ALA A 181 -15.03 -19.41 0.62
CA ALA A 181 -16.02 -18.53 -0.02
C ALA A 181 -15.47 -17.86 -1.30
N TRP A 182 -14.16 -17.59 -1.34
CA TRP A 182 -13.45 -17.13 -2.54
C TRP A 182 -13.49 -18.17 -3.68
N ASN A 183 -13.13 -19.43 -3.40
CA ASN A 183 -13.15 -20.48 -4.41
C ASN A 183 -14.58 -20.75 -4.93
N VAL A 184 -15.59 -20.66 -4.05
CA VAL A 184 -17.01 -20.75 -4.43
C VAL A 184 -17.42 -19.58 -5.32
N TYR A 185 -17.06 -18.34 -4.97
CA TYR A 185 -17.32 -17.16 -5.80
C TYR A 185 -16.68 -17.27 -7.19
N CYS A 186 -15.39 -17.64 -7.27
CA CYS A 186 -14.70 -17.84 -8.54
C CYS A 186 -15.34 -18.95 -9.39
N ALA A 187 -15.81 -20.03 -8.76
CA ALA A 187 -16.55 -21.09 -9.46
C ALA A 187 -17.91 -20.61 -10.00
N ILE A 188 -18.65 -19.80 -9.23
CA ILE A 188 -19.91 -19.19 -9.67
C ILE A 188 -19.67 -18.25 -10.86
N VAL A 189 -18.66 -17.38 -10.82
CA VAL A 189 -18.32 -16.44 -11.91
C VAL A 189 -17.88 -17.17 -13.19
N THR A 190 -17.23 -18.34 -13.04
CA THR A 190 -16.66 -19.11 -14.17
C THR A 190 -17.43 -20.39 -14.51
N PHE A 191 -18.70 -20.50 -14.10
CA PHE A 191 -19.55 -21.68 -14.31
C PHE A 191 -19.68 -22.09 -15.79
N TRP A 192 -19.67 -21.11 -16.70
CA TRP A 192 -19.74 -21.26 -18.15
C TRP A 192 -18.46 -21.82 -18.79
N CYS A 193 -17.36 -21.92 -18.02
CA CYS A 193 -16.08 -22.46 -18.46
C CYS A 193 -15.65 -23.65 -17.57
N PRO A 194 -16.16 -24.88 -17.83
CA PRO A 194 -15.75 -26.07 -17.07
C PRO A 194 -14.32 -26.50 -17.39
N ASP A 195 -13.70 -27.30 -16.51
CA ASP A 195 -12.29 -27.72 -16.63
C ASP A 195 -11.93 -28.40 -17.96
N ALA A 196 -12.90 -29.04 -18.63
CA ALA A 196 -12.70 -29.58 -19.97
C ALA A 196 -12.33 -28.51 -21.01
N VAL A 197 -13.00 -27.35 -20.95
CA VAL A 197 -12.75 -26.21 -21.86
C VAL A 197 -11.40 -25.58 -21.57
N LEU A 198 -11.02 -25.41 -20.30
CA LEU A 198 -9.71 -24.87 -19.92
C LEU A 198 -8.54 -25.73 -20.42
N ARG A 199 -8.69 -27.06 -20.44
CA ARG A 199 -7.70 -27.97 -21.04
C ARG A 199 -7.57 -27.78 -22.55
N CYS A 200 -8.69 -27.58 -23.26
CA CYS A 200 -8.67 -27.28 -24.70
C CYS A 200 -7.97 -25.93 -25.01
N PHE A 201 -8.05 -24.95 -24.12
CA PHE A 201 -7.31 -23.68 -24.21
C PHE A 201 -5.88 -23.72 -23.61
N GLY A 202 -5.28 -24.91 -23.50
CA GLY A 202 -3.87 -25.05 -23.15
C GLY A 202 -3.54 -24.89 -21.66
N MET A 203 -4.51 -25.04 -20.75
CA MET A 203 -4.30 -25.03 -19.30
C MET A 203 -4.48 -26.45 -18.71
N PRO A 204 -3.53 -27.38 -18.90
CA PRO A 204 -3.63 -28.75 -18.39
C PRO A 204 -3.42 -28.84 -16.87
N GLN A 205 -2.65 -27.92 -16.27
CA GLN A 205 -2.35 -27.94 -14.84
C GLN A 205 -3.52 -27.37 -14.01
N LYS A 206 -3.89 -28.05 -12.92
CA LYS A 206 -4.88 -27.53 -11.95
C LYS A 206 -4.52 -26.16 -11.38
N ALA A 207 -3.23 -25.87 -11.17
CA ALA A 207 -2.78 -24.59 -10.64
C ALA A 207 -2.99 -23.42 -11.63
N GLN A 208 -2.80 -23.67 -12.94
CA GLN A 208 -3.10 -22.70 -14.00
C GLN A 208 -4.61 -22.44 -14.09
N ALA A 209 -5.42 -23.51 -14.10
CA ALA A 209 -6.87 -23.41 -14.10
C ALA A 209 -7.41 -22.66 -12.86
N ARG A 210 -6.86 -22.94 -11.65
CA ARG A 210 -7.20 -22.20 -10.42
C ARG A 210 -6.87 -20.71 -10.58
N ALA A 211 -5.65 -20.37 -10.98
CA ALA A 211 -5.21 -18.98 -11.18
C ALA A 211 -6.09 -18.23 -12.20
N TRP A 212 -6.48 -18.87 -13.31
CA TRP A 212 -7.40 -18.27 -14.28
C TRP A 212 -8.79 -18.02 -13.69
N ARG A 213 -9.34 -18.95 -12.91
CA ARG A 213 -10.63 -18.75 -12.20
C ARG A 213 -10.56 -17.63 -11.16
N GLU A 214 -9.46 -17.55 -10.41
CA GLU A 214 -9.22 -16.45 -9.46
C GLU A 214 -9.10 -15.10 -10.19
N LYS A 215 -8.39 -15.04 -11.32
CA LYS A 215 -8.33 -13.84 -12.17
C LYS A 215 -9.71 -13.38 -12.61
N MET A 216 -10.54 -14.30 -13.12
CA MET A 216 -11.88 -13.94 -13.58
C MET A 216 -12.79 -13.47 -12.44
N GLY A 217 -12.63 -14.00 -11.23
CA GLY A 217 -13.27 -13.48 -10.02
C GLY A 217 -12.82 -12.06 -9.65
N LEU A 218 -11.52 -11.76 -9.74
CA LEU A 218 -11.02 -10.39 -9.53
C LEU A 218 -11.55 -9.42 -10.60
N ILE A 219 -11.53 -9.83 -11.88
CA ILE A 219 -12.05 -9.02 -12.99
C ILE A 219 -13.55 -8.75 -12.83
N SER A 220 -14.35 -9.73 -12.39
CA SER A 220 -15.78 -9.49 -12.12
C SER A 220 -16.02 -8.52 -10.96
N ILE A 221 -15.20 -8.55 -9.91
CA ILE A 221 -15.26 -7.55 -8.82
C ILE A 221 -14.91 -6.15 -9.36
N ILE A 222 -13.84 -6.03 -10.15
CA ILE A 222 -13.44 -4.76 -10.77
C ILE A 222 -14.56 -4.21 -11.67
N LEU A 223 -15.16 -5.05 -12.51
CA LEU A 223 -16.27 -4.65 -13.38
C LEU A 223 -17.51 -4.22 -12.58
N VAL A 224 -17.84 -4.88 -11.46
CA VAL A 224 -18.94 -4.47 -10.58
C VAL A 224 -18.65 -3.13 -9.91
N ILE A 225 -17.43 -2.88 -9.43
CA ILE A 225 -17.03 -1.59 -8.84
C ILE A 225 -17.09 -0.48 -9.91
N CYS A 226 -16.55 -0.73 -11.11
CA CYS A 226 -16.61 0.22 -12.23
C CYS A 226 -18.04 0.51 -12.69
N ALA A 227 -18.92 -0.50 -12.73
CA ALA A 227 -20.33 -0.32 -13.05
C ALA A 227 -21.09 0.44 -11.96
N PHE A 228 -20.78 0.21 -10.67
CA PHE A 228 -21.34 0.96 -9.55
C PHE A 228 -20.91 2.43 -9.59
N VAL A 229 -19.64 2.73 -9.85
CA VAL A 229 -19.16 4.11 -10.04
C VAL A 229 -19.81 4.76 -11.25
N GLY A 230 -19.88 4.08 -12.41
CA GLY A 230 -20.55 4.58 -13.61
C GLY A 230 -22.05 4.83 -13.42
N PHE A 231 -22.71 4.00 -12.61
CA PHE A 231 -24.08 4.24 -12.17
C PHE A 231 -24.15 5.50 -11.30
N LEU A 232 -23.29 5.68 -10.30
CA LEU A 232 -23.29 6.90 -9.47
C LEU A 232 -22.99 8.17 -10.27
N THR A 233 -22.12 8.13 -11.29
CA THR A 233 -21.77 9.32 -12.09
C THR A 233 -22.79 9.69 -13.17
N PHE A 234 -23.53 8.72 -13.72
CA PHE A 234 -24.46 8.96 -14.85
C PHE A 234 -25.87 8.39 -14.60
N GLY A 235 -25.95 7.12 -14.19
CA GLY A 235 -27.22 6.40 -14.04
C GLY A 235 -28.11 6.90 -12.92
N PHE A 236 -27.54 7.32 -11.79
CA PHE A 236 -28.28 7.73 -10.59
C PHE A 236 -29.16 8.96 -10.84
N THR A 237 -28.61 9.98 -11.49
CA THR A 237 -29.38 11.17 -11.89
C THR A 237 -30.54 10.81 -12.80
N ALA A 238 -30.31 10.00 -13.84
CA ALA A 238 -31.36 9.59 -14.78
C ALA A 238 -32.45 8.72 -14.12
N ALA A 239 -32.05 7.73 -13.33
CA ALA A 239 -32.96 6.81 -12.64
C ALA A 239 -33.83 7.48 -11.58
N VAL A 240 -33.37 8.59 -10.99
CA VAL A 240 -34.02 9.25 -9.86
C VAL A 240 -34.70 10.57 -10.24
N CYS A 241 -34.27 11.25 -11.32
CA CYS A 241 -35.02 12.36 -11.92
C CYS A 241 -36.21 11.91 -12.78
N GLY A 242 -36.07 10.80 -13.51
CA GLY A 242 -36.97 10.43 -14.61
C GLY A 242 -36.84 11.34 -15.84
N ASN A 243 -37.62 11.05 -16.87
CA ASN A 243 -37.76 11.93 -18.04
C ASN A 243 -38.91 12.93 -17.80
N PRO A 244 -38.64 14.22 -17.52
CA PRO A 244 -39.70 15.22 -17.46
C PRO A 244 -40.33 15.42 -18.85
N THR A 245 -41.61 15.79 -18.88
CA THR A 245 -42.22 16.42 -20.06
C THR A 245 -41.47 17.70 -20.43
N GLU A 246 -41.50 18.12 -21.70
CA GLU A 246 -40.90 19.41 -22.06
C GLU A 246 -41.58 20.53 -21.27
N ARG A 247 -40.79 21.43 -20.67
CA ARG A 247 -41.30 22.57 -19.92
C ARG A 247 -40.87 23.84 -20.63
N LEU A 248 -41.85 24.62 -21.11
CA LEU A 248 -41.59 25.84 -21.86
C LEU A 248 -41.70 27.06 -20.93
N LYS A 249 -40.71 27.95 -20.97
CA LYS A 249 -40.73 29.14 -20.10
C LYS A 249 -41.83 30.10 -20.55
N ALA A 250 -42.61 30.61 -19.61
CA ALA A 250 -43.56 31.70 -19.86
C ALA A 250 -42.88 32.90 -20.55
N ASN A 251 -43.63 33.59 -21.42
CA ASN A 251 -43.17 34.66 -22.33
C ASN A 251 -42.19 34.23 -23.44
N HIS A 252 -41.71 32.98 -23.44
CA HIS A 252 -40.81 32.43 -24.46
C HIS A 252 -41.43 31.28 -25.26
N VAL A 253 -42.76 31.08 -25.20
CA VAL A 253 -43.42 30.01 -25.99
C VAL A 253 -43.53 30.43 -27.45
N ASN A 254 -42.92 29.63 -28.33
CA ASN A 254 -42.83 29.88 -29.78
C ASN A 254 -44.21 29.91 -30.47
N ARG A 255 -44.31 30.60 -31.61
CA ARG A 255 -45.55 30.65 -32.43
C ARG A 255 -46.06 29.30 -32.95
N GLY A 256 -45.26 28.23 -32.87
CA GLY A 256 -45.66 26.87 -33.23
C GLY A 256 -46.56 26.16 -32.20
N TYR A 257 -46.79 26.79 -31.05
CA TYR A 257 -47.62 26.26 -29.96
C TYR A 257 -48.83 27.18 -29.68
N LEU A 258 -49.90 26.59 -29.17
CA LEU A 258 -51.03 27.28 -28.54
C LEU A 258 -51.02 26.95 -27.03
N ILE A 259 -51.23 27.94 -26.17
CA ILE A 259 -51.31 27.72 -24.72
C ILE A 259 -52.78 27.58 -24.30
N ILE A 260 -53.11 26.56 -23.50
CA ILE A 260 -54.44 26.35 -22.92
C ILE A 260 -54.28 25.87 -21.47
N GLN A 261 -54.87 26.57 -20.50
CA GLN A 261 -54.86 26.29 -19.06
C GLN A 261 -53.45 26.03 -18.48
N GLY A 262 -52.45 26.74 -19.02
CA GLY A 262 -51.03 26.58 -18.65
C GLY A 262 -50.29 25.42 -19.32
N ARG A 263 -50.87 24.77 -20.33
CA ARG A 263 -50.23 23.73 -21.16
C ARG A 263 -49.99 24.21 -22.58
N ALA A 264 -48.90 23.78 -23.19
CA ALA A 264 -48.55 24.06 -24.56
C ALA A 264 -48.90 22.86 -25.48
N TYR A 265 -49.62 23.16 -26.55
CA TYR A 265 -50.06 22.21 -27.57
C TYR A 265 -49.42 22.58 -28.91
N GLN A 266 -48.66 21.67 -29.52
CA GLN A 266 -48.03 21.88 -30.83
C GLN A 266 -49.07 21.73 -31.95
N MET A 267 -49.55 22.85 -32.48
CA MET A 267 -50.65 22.88 -33.45
C MET A 267 -50.18 23.14 -34.89
N LEU A 268 -48.89 22.93 -35.18
CA LEU A 268 -48.24 23.18 -36.48
C LEU A 268 -48.97 22.57 -37.68
N ASN A 269 -49.47 21.34 -37.52
CA ASN A 269 -50.21 20.61 -38.55
C ASN A 269 -51.74 20.62 -38.33
N SER A 270 -52.23 21.46 -37.42
CA SER A 270 -53.66 21.54 -37.11
C SER A 270 -54.48 22.08 -38.27
N ARG A 271 -55.72 21.60 -38.39
CA ARG A 271 -56.70 22.02 -39.41
C ARG A 271 -58.03 22.22 -38.74
N HIS A 272 -58.51 23.46 -38.66
CA HIS A 272 -59.77 23.76 -37.99
C HIS A 272 -60.98 23.32 -38.85
N PRO A 273 -62.09 22.84 -38.25
CA PRO A 273 -63.37 22.74 -38.94
C PRO A 273 -63.87 24.13 -39.40
N ALA A 274 -64.89 24.17 -40.26
CA ALA A 274 -65.52 25.45 -40.61
C ALA A 274 -66.19 26.06 -39.36
N ALA A 275 -65.96 27.35 -39.11
CA ALA A 275 -66.62 28.12 -38.07
C ALA A 275 -66.93 29.55 -38.55
N LEU A 276 -67.70 30.32 -37.79
CA LEU A 276 -68.05 31.69 -38.16
C LEU A 276 -66.77 32.56 -38.22
N GLY A 277 -66.38 32.96 -39.43
CA GLY A 277 -65.14 33.70 -39.71
C GLY A 277 -63.89 32.85 -39.96
N ILE A 278 -63.97 31.51 -39.90
CA ILE A 278 -62.82 30.61 -40.09
C ILE A 278 -63.14 29.54 -41.16
N PRO A 279 -62.46 29.56 -42.33
CA PRO A 279 -62.64 28.55 -43.38
C PRO A 279 -62.27 27.12 -42.94
N LYS A 280 -62.80 26.12 -43.65
CA LYS A 280 -62.51 24.71 -43.38
C LYS A 280 -61.05 24.40 -43.76
N GLY A 281 -60.27 23.88 -42.80
CA GLY A 281 -58.90 23.42 -43.02
C GLY A 281 -57.82 24.45 -42.68
N THR A 282 -58.19 25.67 -42.34
CA THR A 282 -57.31 26.78 -41.93
C THR A 282 -56.48 26.43 -40.69
N ASN A 283 -55.20 26.84 -40.67
CA ASN A 283 -54.30 26.69 -39.53
C ASN A 283 -54.42 27.89 -38.57
N ILE A 284 -54.88 27.60 -37.35
CA ILE A 284 -55.19 28.59 -36.31
C ILE A 284 -53.94 29.41 -35.89
N LEU A 285 -52.74 28.82 -36.01
CA LEU A 285 -51.49 29.44 -35.58
C LEU A 285 -51.01 30.57 -36.51
N TYR A 286 -51.43 30.59 -37.78
CA TYR A 286 -50.82 31.41 -38.83
C TYR A 286 -51.82 32.06 -39.80
N ASP A 287 -52.91 31.39 -40.18
CA ASP A 287 -53.69 31.75 -41.37
C ASP A 287 -54.82 32.77 -41.10
N ILE A 288 -55.01 33.18 -39.84
CA ILE A 288 -56.12 34.03 -39.39
C ILE A 288 -55.58 35.41 -38.99
N PRO A 289 -56.10 36.53 -39.51
CA PRO A 289 -55.68 37.87 -39.07
C PRO A 289 -56.21 38.19 -37.66
N VAL A 290 -55.33 38.58 -36.73
CA VAL A 290 -55.66 38.87 -35.32
C VAL A 290 -54.83 40.06 -34.80
N ASP A 291 -55.48 41.13 -34.34
CA ASP A 291 -54.90 42.34 -33.72
C ASP A 291 -53.69 42.95 -34.48
N GLY A 292 -53.78 43.07 -35.80
CA GLY A 292 -52.69 43.60 -36.63
C GLY A 292 -51.53 42.63 -36.86
N GLY A 293 -51.69 41.35 -36.50
CA GLY A 293 -50.76 40.27 -36.81
C GLY A 293 -51.44 39.07 -37.48
N MET A 294 -50.64 38.06 -37.80
CA MET A 294 -51.09 36.79 -38.38
C MET A 294 -51.05 35.68 -37.32
N GLY A 295 -52.22 35.13 -37.01
CA GLY A 295 -52.45 33.91 -36.26
C GLY A 295 -52.48 34.01 -34.73
N TYR A 296 -52.98 32.95 -34.10
CA TYR A 296 -53.00 32.77 -32.64
C TYR A 296 -51.73 32.10 -32.09
N GLY A 297 -50.70 31.92 -32.93
CA GLY A 297 -49.45 31.26 -32.54
C GLY A 297 -48.74 31.95 -31.37
N GLY A 298 -48.45 31.21 -30.30
CA GLY A 298 -47.83 31.74 -29.09
C GLY A 298 -48.77 32.59 -28.23
N ARG A 299 -50.09 32.48 -28.41
CA ARG A 299 -51.10 33.09 -27.52
C ARG A 299 -51.68 32.07 -26.54
N ASP A 300 -52.32 32.58 -25.49
CA ASP A 300 -53.07 31.82 -24.51
C ASP A 300 -54.57 31.84 -24.88
N ALA A 301 -55.11 30.67 -25.22
CA ALA A 301 -56.48 30.42 -25.61
C ALA A 301 -57.31 29.78 -24.48
N SER A 302 -56.89 29.88 -23.21
CA SER A 302 -57.64 29.36 -22.06
C SER A 302 -59.10 29.85 -22.02
N PHE A 303 -59.34 31.10 -22.43
CA PHE A 303 -60.69 31.68 -22.54
C PHE A 303 -61.51 31.15 -23.73
N MET A 304 -60.91 30.46 -24.69
CA MET A 304 -61.63 29.72 -25.74
C MET A 304 -62.03 28.31 -25.29
N PHE A 305 -61.27 27.70 -24.37
CA PHE A 305 -61.45 26.33 -23.86
C PHE A 305 -61.78 26.32 -22.35
N GLN A 306 -62.84 27.04 -21.96
CA GLN A 306 -63.20 27.25 -20.56
C GLN A 306 -63.79 25.99 -19.89
N ASN A 307 -63.32 25.69 -18.67
CA ASN A 307 -63.95 24.70 -17.78
C ASN A 307 -65.13 25.31 -16.99
N VAL A 308 -66.24 25.54 -17.70
CA VAL A 308 -67.48 26.11 -17.12
C VAL A 308 -68.21 25.06 -16.27
N ASN A 309 -68.71 25.48 -15.10
CA ASN A 309 -69.50 24.71 -14.12
C ASN A 309 -68.78 23.52 -13.43
N GLY A 310 -67.45 23.57 -13.34
CA GLY A 310 -66.65 22.69 -12.47
C GLY A 310 -66.79 23.05 -10.97
N ASN A 311 -65.66 23.18 -10.27
CA ASN A 311 -65.63 23.67 -8.88
C ASN A 311 -66.25 25.07 -8.71
N CYS A 312 -66.39 25.83 -9.81
CA CYS A 312 -67.11 27.12 -9.84
C CYS A 312 -68.64 27.04 -9.75
N LYS A 313 -69.28 25.86 -9.91
CA LYS A 313 -70.76 25.76 -9.90
C LYS A 313 -71.34 26.26 -8.57
N GLY A 314 -72.27 27.21 -8.65
CA GLY A 314 -72.87 27.88 -7.49
C GLY A 314 -71.94 28.85 -6.74
N LEU A 315 -70.79 29.22 -7.33
CA LEU A 315 -70.00 30.39 -6.92
C LEU A 315 -70.16 31.51 -7.93
N ILE A 316 -69.98 31.20 -9.23
CA ILE A 316 -70.32 32.10 -10.33
C ILE A 316 -71.75 31.79 -10.75
N THR A 317 -72.60 32.82 -10.79
CA THR A 317 -74.03 32.73 -11.11
C THR A 317 -74.44 33.79 -12.14
N LYS A 318 -75.59 33.59 -12.79
CA LYS A 318 -76.11 34.54 -13.79
C LYS A 318 -76.51 35.87 -13.11
N SER A 319 -76.25 37.00 -13.77
CA SER A 319 -76.78 38.31 -13.38
C SER A 319 -78.13 38.59 -14.06
N ASP A 320 -79.01 39.39 -13.44
CA ASP A 320 -80.43 39.47 -13.83
C ASP A 320 -80.67 39.91 -15.29
N ASN A 321 -79.82 40.81 -15.79
CA ASN A 321 -79.85 41.31 -17.18
C ASN A 321 -78.85 40.60 -18.12
N SER A 322 -78.40 39.40 -17.76
CA SER A 322 -77.33 38.70 -18.48
C SER A 322 -77.80 37.99 -19.75
N SER A 323 -77.02 38.18 -20.83
CA SER A 323 -77.16 37.51 -22.12
C SER A 323 -76.66 36.06 -22.15
N ILE A 324 -75.97 35.61 -21.09
CA ILE A 324 -75.44 34.24 -21.01
C ILE A 324 -76.59 33.24 -20.89
N ILE A 325 -76.55 32.19 -21.72
CA ILE A 325 -77.51 31.09 -21.64
C ILE A 325 -77.19 30.22 -20.42
N SER A 326 -78.23 29.83 -19.68
CA SER A 326 -78.16 28.92 -18.54
C SER A 326 -79.19 27.80 -18.69
N ASP A 327 -78.78 26.55 -18.43
CA ASP A 327 -79.69 25.41 -18.38
C ASP A 327 -80.56 25.42 -17.11
N SER A 328 -81.64 24.63 -17.13
CA SER A 328 -82.49 24.23 -16.01
C SER A 328 -81.73 23.86 -14.73
N ASN A 329 -80.53 23.29 -14.84
CA ASN A 329 -79.65 22.93 -13.71
C ASN A 329 -78.82 24.12 -13.14
N GLY A 330 -79.08 25.35 -13.60
CA GLY A 330 -78.33 26.56 -13.23
C GLY A 330 -76.95 26.68 -13.88
N ASP A 331 -76.64 25.82 -14.85
CA ASP A 331 -75.33 25.73 -15.49
C ASP A 331 -75.18 26.76 -16.61
N LEU A 332 -74.16 27.63 -16.49
CA LEU A 332 -73.85 28.71 -17.43
C LEU A 332 -73.10 28.20 -18.67
N ALA A 333 -73.33 28.79 -19.84
CA ALA A 333 -72.66 28.38 -21.08
C ALA A 333 -71.19 28.83 -21.21
N TRP A 334 -70.80 29.94 -20.56
CA TRP A 334 -69.42 30.46 -20.44
C TRP A 334 -69.30 31.39 -19.22
N TYR A 335 -68.06 31.75 -18.83
CA TYR A 335 -67.77 32.74 -17.78
C TYR A 335 -67.00 33.97 -18.32
N PHE A 336 -66.02 33.75 -19.20
CA PHE A 336 -65.20 34.79 -19.82
C PHE A 336 -65.61 35.07 -21.27
N PRO A 337 -65.31 36.26 -21.82
CA PRO A 337 -65.46 36.51 -23.26
C PRO A 337 -64.52 35.62 -24.09
N CYS A 338 -64.95 35.28 -25.31
CA CYS A 338 -64.28 34.28 -26.14
C CYS A 338 -63.08 34.87 -26.92
N VAL A 339 -61.98 35.15 -26.22
CA VAL A 339 -60.79 35.83 -26.76
C VAL A 339 -59.49 35.06 -26.51
N SER A 340 -58.43 35.47 -27.20
CA SER A 340 -57.05 35.02 -26.92
C SER A 340 -56.29 36.08 -26.13
N LEU A 341 -55.48 35.64 -25.17
CA LEU A 341 -54.64 36.48 -24.32
C LEU A 341 -53.18 36.41 -24.78
N ARG A 342 -52.40 37.47 -24.51
CA ARG A 342 -50.95 37.49 -24.72
C ARG A 342 -50.22 36.91 -23.50
N GLN A 343 -49.10 36.21 -23.72
CA GLN A 343 -48.30 35.61 -22.64
C GLN A 343 -47.85 36.62 -21.59
N ASP A 344 -47.49 37.83 -22.03
CA ASP A 344 -46.99 38.94 -21.19
C ASP A 344 -48.05 39.52 -20.23
N GLY A 345 -49.33 39.18 -20.41
CA GLY A 345 -50.44 39.76 -19.65
C GLY A 345 -50.79 41.20 -20.07
N SER A 346 -50.33 41.69 -21.23
CA SER A 346 -50.69 43.02 -21.74
C SER A 346 -52.12 43.10 -22.31
N SER A 347 -52.84 41.97 -22.36
CA SER A 347 -54.25 41.92 -22.74
C SER A 347 -55.16 42.54 -21.66
N THR A 348 -55.74 43.70 -21.97
CA THR A 348 -56.76 44.40 -21.17
C THR A 348 -58.19 44.03 -21.59
N PRO A 349 -59.17 43.96 -20.68
CA PRO A 349 -60.56 43.69 -21.03
C PRO A 349 -61.19 44.87 -21.79
N ASP A 350 -61.57 44.64 -23.06
CA ASP A 350 -62.41 45.57 -23.83
C ASP A 350 -63.86 45.08 -23.83
N PHE A 351 -64.68 45.65 -22.95
CA PHE A 351 -66.12 45.43 -22.92
C PHE A 351 -66.90 46.37 -23.86
N ALA A 352 -66.23 47.32 -24.53
CA ALA A 352 -66.86 48.42 -25.29
C ALA A 352 -67.16 48.06 -26.76
N GLN A 353 -67.82 46.92 -26.96
CA GLN A 353 -68.62 46.54 -28.16
C GLN A 353 -68.06 46.96 -29.54
N LYS A 354 -66.76 46.76 -29.81
CA LYS A 354 -66.14 47.10 -31.11
C LYS A 354 -66.22 46.03 -32.20
N SER A 355 -66.72 44.84 -31.90
CA SER A 355 -67.09 43.82 -32.89
C SER A 355 -68.45 43.21 -32.57
N GLY A 356 -69.49 43.66 -33.28
CA GLY A 356 -70.89 43.28 -33.04
C GLY A 356 -71.25 41.85 -33.51
N GLN A 357 -70.46 40.83 -33.16
CA GLN A 357 -70.62 39.47 -33.68
C GLN A 357 -70.47 38.31 -32.69
N TYR A 358 -69.96 38.50 -31.45
CA TYR A 358 -69.62 37.36 -30.57
C TYR A 358 -70.20 37.43 -29.15
N LEU A 359 -71.39 36.85 -28.97
CA LEU A 359 -72.04 36.60 -27.67
C LEU A 359 -71.68 35.20 -27.14
N GLY A 360 -70.39 34.90 -26.96
CA GLY A 360 -69.85 33.67 -26.35
C GLY A 360 -70.05 32.34 -27.11
N TRP A 361 -71.03 32.26 -28.01
CA TRP A 361 -71.51 31.03 -28.68
C TRP A 361 -70.49 30.27 -29.53
N GLY A 362 -69.36 30.88 -29.90
CA GLY A 362 -68.29 30.22 -30.66
C GLY A 362 -67.13 29.69 -29.82
N CYS A 363 -67.24 29.68 -28.49
CA CYS A 363 -66.25 29.06 -27.61
C CYS A 363 -66.34 27.53 -27.63
N HIS A 364 -65.22 26.86 -27.36
CA HIS A 364 -65.09 25.40 -27.35
C HIS A 364 -65.64 24.76 -26.05
N THR A 365 -66.80 25.25 -25.58
CA THR A 365 -67.48 24.74 -24.37
C THR A 365 -68.48 23.62 -24.67
N THR A 366 -68.80 23.37 -25.95
CA THR A 366 -69.66 22.24 -26.38
C THR A 366 -68.96 20.89 -26.18
N VAL A 367 -69.75 19.82 -25.99
CA VAL A 367 -69.22 18.46 -25.75
C VAL A 367 -68.26 18.00 -26.85
N VAL A 368 -68.66 18.15 -28.12
CA VAL A 368 -67.84 17.78 -29.30
C VAL A 368 -66.51 18.54 -29.33
N ALA A 369 -66.50 19.82 -28.96
CA ALA A 369 -65.27 20.62 -28.92
C ALA A 369 -64.37 20.25 -27.72
N ARG A 370 -64.96 19.87 -26.58
CA ARG A 370 -64.24 19.37 -25.41
C ARG A 370 -63.63 17.99 -25.65
N GLU A 371 -64.35 17.08 -26.31
CA GLU A 371 -63.81 15.79 -26.76
C GLU A 371 -62.66 15.96 -27.75
N ALA A 372 -62.78 16.88 -28.71
CA ALA A 372 -61.67 17.22 -29.60
C ALA A 372 -60.46 17.77 -28.84
N TYR A 373 -60.66 18.65 -27.85
CA TYR A 373 -59.61 19.19 -26.99
C TYR A 373 -58.92 18.13 -26.12
N TRP A 374 -59.67 17.22 -25.48
CA TRP A 374 -59.10 16.15 -24.66
C TRP A 374 -58.28 15.12 -25.45
N ASN A 375 -58.52 15.01 -26.77
CA ASN A 375 -57.72 14.18 -27.67
C ASN A 375 -56.48 14.89 -28.26
N LEU A 376 -56.23 16.17 -27.95
CA LEU A 376 -55.01 16.87 -28.36
C LEU A 376 -53.81 16.41 -27.52
N GLN A 377 -52.70 16.08 -28.20
CA GLN A 377 -51.45 15.77 -27.52
C GLN A 377 -50.84 17.02 -26.87
N VAL A 378 -50.67 16.98 -25.55
CA VAL A 378 -49.93 17.98 -24.78
C VAL A 378 -48.44 17.84 -25.11
N SER A 379 -47.80 18.90 -25.57
CA SER A 379 -46.35 18.91 -25.85
C SER A 379 -45.55 19.23 -24.59
N GLY A 380 -46.08 20.09 -23.72
CA GLY A 380 -45.43 20.48 -22.48
C GLY A 380 -46.30 21.29 -21.53
N ASP A 381 -45.83 21.48 -20.29
CA ASP A 381 -46.41 22.44 -19.35
C ASP A 381 -45.65 23.78 -19.45
N VAL A 382 -46.37 24.91 -19.38
CA VAL A 382 -45.75 26.23 -19.27
C VAL A 382 -45.31 26.46 -17.83
N TYR A 383 -44.09 26.96 -17.62
CA TYR A 383 -43.53 27.20 -16.28
C TYR A 383 -43.13 28.66 -16.03
N TYR A 384 -43.21 29.05 -14.77
CA TYR A 384 -42.74 30.34 -14.22
C TYR A 384 -41.75 30.05 -13.09
N THR A 385 -40.60 30.75 -13.05
CA THR A 385 -39.69 30.69 -11.90
C THR A 385 -40.19 31.59 -10.78
N TRP A 386 -39.70 31.38 -9.55
CA TRP A 386 -40.01 32.24 -8.40
C TRP A 386 -39.55 33.70 -8.58
N ASP A 387 -38.63 33.97 -9.50
CA ASP A 387 -38.21 35.33 -9.84
C ASP A 387 -39.14 35.95 -10.88
N ASP A 388 -39.62 35.18 -11.87
CA ASP A 388 -40.69 35.63 -12.78
C ASP A 388 -41.96 35.99 -11.98
N MET A 389 -42.30 35.20 -10.95
CA MET A 389 -43.46 35.43 -10.06
C MET A 389 -43.38 36.75 -9.28
N LYS A 390 -42.17 37.22 -8.95
CA LYS A 390 -41.93 38.47 -8.20
C LYS A 390 -41.75 39.69 -9.11
N ASN A 391 -41.12 39.49 -10.27
CA ASN A 391 -40.74 40.57 -11.18
C ASN A 391 -41.73 40.77 -12.35
N SER A 392 -42.80 39.97 -12.43
CA SER A 392 -43.85 40.16 -13.44
C SER A 392 -44.73 41.38 -13.14
N SER A 393 -45.14 42.08 -14.20
CA SER A 393 -46.23 43.06 -14.19
C SER A 393 -47.59 42.47 -13.77
N ARG A 394 -47.76 41.14 -13.90
CA ARG A 394 -49.00 40.41 -13.61
C ARG A 394 -49.17 40.14 -12.11
N ASN A 395 -50.40 39.88 -11.67
CA ASN A 395 -50.72 39.59 -10.26
C ASN A 395 -50.75 38.06 -10.04
N LEU A 396 -49.58 37.45 -10.08
CA LEU A 396 -49.42 35.99 -10.07
C LEU A 396 -49.36 35.44 -8.64
N VAL A 397 -50.01 34.30 -8.41
CA VAL A 397 -49.95 33.53 -7.14
C VAL A 397 -49.82 32.03 -7.43
N VAL A 398 -49.23 31.26 -6.50
CA VAL A 398 -49.13 29.79 -6.62
C VAL A 398 -50.17 29.10 -5.75
N TYR A 399 -50.90 28.13 -6.33
CA TYR A 399 -51.80 27.24 -5.60
C TYR A 399 -51.66 25.81 -6.10
N SER A 400 -51.30 24.89 -5.21
CA SER A 400 -51.08 23.45 -5.48
C SER A 400 -50.14 23.18 -6.65
N GLY A 401 -49.12 24.04 -6.84
CA GLY A 401 -48.17 23.98 -7.96
C GLY A 401 -48.65 24.63 -9.27
N SER A 402 -49.93 24.98 -9.40
CA SER A 402 -50.43 25.83 -10.50
C SER A 402 -50.07 27.30 -10.25
N VAL A 403 -49.75 28.03 -11.32
CA VAL A 403 -49.67 29.49 -11.31
C VAL A 403 -50.99 30.08 -11.80
N LEU A 404 -51.57 30.96 -11.00
CA LEU A 404 -52.83 31.66 -11.28
C LEU A 404 -52.54 33.15 -11.48
N ASP A 405 -53.20 33.79 -12.44
CA ASP A 405 -53.13 35.25 -12.62
C ASP A 405 -54.42 35.92 -12.16
N LEU A 406 -54.37 36.58 -11.00
CA LEU A 406 -55.51 37.24 -10.39
C LEU A 406 -56.02 38.43 -11.23
N ASN A 407 -55.19 38.99 -12.13
CA ASN A 407 -55.65 40.04 -13.05
C ASN A 407 -56.71 39.53 -14.03
N LEU A 408 -56.75 38.22 -14.30
CA LEU A 408 -57.77 37.62 -15.19
C LEU A 408 -59.18 37.68 -14.59
N ILE A 409 -59.33 37.85 -13.27
CA ILE A 409 -60.63 38.06 -12.61
C ILE A 409 -61.32 39.35 -13.14
N ASN A 410 -60.55 40.34 -13.61
CA ASN A 410 -61.10 41.57 -14.20
C ASN A 410 -61.80 41.35 -15.55
N TRP A 411 -61.69 40.16 -16.15
CA TRP A 411 -62.42 39.77 -17.37
C TRP A 411 -63.80 39.17 -17.08
N LEU A 412 -64.17 38.95 -15.80
CA LEU A 412 -65.54 38.61 -15.41
C LEU A 412 -66.40 39.88 -15.37
N ASP A 413 -67.21 40.10 -16.40
CA ASP A 413 -68.13 41.22 -16.47
C ASP A 413 -69.26 41.09 -15.43
N LYS A 414 -69.31 42.03 -14.47
CA LYS A 414 -70.35 42.12 -13.43
C LYS A 414 -71.76 42.40 -13.99
N SER A 415 -71.87 42.86 -15.24
CA SER A 415 -73.16 42.96 -15.93
C SER A 415 -73.73 41.58 -16.34
N GLN A 416 -72.86 40.59 -16.53
CA GLN A 416 -73.23 39.26 -17.03
C GLN A 416 -73.19 38.16 -15.95
N VAL A 417 -72.24 38.25 -15.01
CA VAL A 417 -72.05 37.24 -13.95
C VAL A 417 -71.89 37.84 -12.56
N ASN A 418 -72.57 37.24 -11.59
CA ASN A 418 -72.41 37.50 -10.17
C ASN A 418 -71.38 36.52 -9.59
N TYR A 419 -70.48 37.02 -8.73
CA TYR A 419 -69.45 36.21 -8.06
C TYR A 419 -69.18 36.67 -6.62
N PRO A 420 -68.59 35.83 -5.75
CA PRO A 420 -68.42 36.13 -4.32
C PRO A 420 -67.38 37.22 -4.08
N LYS A 421 -67.58 38.04 -3.04
CA LYS A 421 -66.65 39.14 -2.65
C LYS A 421 -65.20 38.67 -2.45
N ALA A 422 -65.02 37.43 -1.96
CA ALA A 422 -63.73 36.77 -1.82
C ALA A 422 -62.85 36.80 -3.10
N PHE A 423 -63.44 36.88 -4.30
CA PHE A 423 -62.67 37.03 -5.55
C PHE A 423 -61.96 38.38 -5.64
N ASP A 424 -62.65 39.48 -5.31
CA ASP A 424 -62.06 40.83 -5.28
C ASP A 424 -61.14 41.00 -4.06
N GLU A 425 -61.45 40.37 -2.92
CA GLU A 425 -60.60 40.38 -1.73
C GLU A 425 -59.25 39.66 -1.99
N ILE A 426 -59.27 38.44 -2.55
CA ILE A 426 -58.05 37.70 -2.94
C ILE A 426 -57.27 38.46 -4.02
N LYS A 427 -57.95 39.10 -4.98
CA LYS A 427 -57.29 39.88 -6.05
C LYS A 427 -56.58 41.13 -5.52
N ASN A 428 -57.18 41.81 -4.55
CA ASN A 428 -56.70 43.10 -4.04
C ASN A 428 -55.73 42.95 -2.84
N ASP A 429 -55.64 41.78 -2.20
CA ASP A 429 -54.65 41.50 -1.14
C ASP A 429 -53.22 41.43 -1.72
N THR A 430 -52.55 42.59 -1.72
CA THR A 430 -51.16 42.74 -2.17
C THR A 430 -50.15 41.85 -1.46
N THR A 431 -50.49 41.27 -0.29
CA THR A 431 -49.59 40.35 0.43
C THR A 431 -49.52 38.96 -0.22
N LEU A 432 -50.48 38.60 -1.08
CA LEU A 432 -50.52 37.31 -1.76
C LEU A 432 -49.62 37.25 -3.01
N ARG A 433 -49.37 38.40 -3.66
CA ARG A 433 -48.67 38.47 -4.96
C ARG A 433 -47.25 37.89 -4.87
N GLY A 434 -46.94 36.95 -5.76
CA GLY A 434 -45.65 36.26 -5.80
C GLY A 434 -45.43 35.20 -4.72
N THR A 435 -46.48 34.85 -3.94
CA THR A 435 -46.40 33.86 -2.84
C THR A 435 -47.13 32.56 -3.15
N ASP A 436 -46.88 31.53 -2.33
CA ASP A 436 -47.65 30.29 -2.31
C ASP A 436 -48.83 30.39 -1.34
N ILE A 437 -50.05 30.37 -1.87
CA ILE A 437 -51.28 30.47 -1.10
C ILE A 437 -51.89 29.10 -0.73
N THR A 438 -51.25 27.99 -1.14
CA THR A 438 -51.74 26.62 -0.93
C THR A 438 -52.03 26.32 0.53
N HIS A 439 -51.10 26.67 1.43
CA HIS A 439 -51.26 26.41 2.86
C HIS A 439 -52.40 27.24 3.47
N ARG A 440 -52.50 28.54 3.13
CA ARG A 440 -53.54 29.48 3.62
C ARG A 440 -54.96 28.97 3.29
N PHE A 441 -55.16 28.42 2.10
CA PHE A 441 -56.46 27.91 1.65
C PHE A 441 -56.63 26.38 1.79
N HIS A 442 -55.67 25.66 2.39
CA HIS A 442 -55.80 24.21 2.56
C HIS A 442 -56.90 23.82 3.55
N ALA A 443 -57.14 24.62 4.59
CA ALA A 443 -58.15 24.36 5.63
C ALA A 443 -59.29 25.40 5.68
N SER A 444 -59.22 26.50 4.92
CA SER A 444 -60.27 27.52 4.88
C SER A 444 -61.58 26.97 4.27
N SER A 445 -62.72 27.50 4.72
CA SER A 445 -64.03 27.35 4.06
C SER A 445 -63.99 27.81 2.59
N GLU A 446 -63.09 28.71 2.25
CA GLU A 446 -62.86 29.25 0.90
C GLU A 446 -62.10 28.30 -0.02
N LYS A 447 -61.75 27.08 0.42
CA LYS A 447 -61.07 26.06 -0.41
C LYS A 447 -61.81 25.80 -1.74
N LYS A 448 -63.14 25.97 -1.80
CA LYS A 448 -63.92 25.90 -3.04
C LYS A 448 -63.68 27.10 -3.97
N VAL A 449 -63.54 28.31 -3.43
CA VAL A 449 -63.23 29.53 -4.20
C VAL A 449 -61.88 29.39 -4.90
N VAL A 450 -60.81 29.01 -4.18
CA VAL A 450 -59.48 28.89 -4.79
C VAL A 450 -59.38 27.68 -5.72
N LYS A 451 -60.11 26.59 -5.47
CA LYS A 451 -60.29 25.50 -6.45
C LYS A 451 -60.97 25.97 -7.74
N CYS A 452 -62.01 26.80 -7.66
CA CYS A 452 -62.65 27.41 -8.82
C CYS A 452 -61.64 28.29 -9.59
N LEU A 453 -60.94 29.21 -8.93
CA LEU A 453 -59.91 30.05 -9.56
C LEU A 453 -58.84 29.19 -10.28
N ASN A 454 -58.41 28.08 -9.69
CA ASN A 454 -57.47 27.15 -10.32
C ASN A 454 -57.98 26.44 -11.59
N GLU A 455 -59.30 26.40 -11.83
CA GLU A 455 -59.87 25.90 -13.10
C GLU A 455 -59.99 26.98 -14.18
N ILE A 456 -60.13 28.26 -13.78
CA ILE A 456 -60.57 29.33 -14.71
C ILE A 456 -59.53 30.43 -14.98
N ILE A 457 -58.55 30.64 -14.09
CA ILE A 457 -57.47 31.64 -14.25
C ILE A 457 -56.05 31.03 -14.15
N LYS A 458 -55.91 29.73 -14.39
CA LYS A 458 -54.61 29.04 -14.43
C LYS A 458 -53.84 29.37 -15.72
N VAL A 459 -52.61 29.84 -15.56
CA VAL A 459 -51.73 30.29 -16.65
C VAL A 459 -50.43 29.49 -16.77
N GLY A 460 -50.17 28.55 -15.85
CA GLY A 460 -48.99 27.66 -15.90
C GLY A 460 -48.79 26.81 -14.65
N SER A 461 -47.57 26.30 -14.51
CA SER A 461 -47.02 25.64 -13.33
C SER A 461 -45.88 26.49 -12.75
N VAL A 462 -45.61 26.35 -11.44
CA VAL A 462 -44.38 26.92 -10.87
C VAL A 462 -43.21 25.98 -11.11
N ASP A 463 -41.98 26.50 -11.19
CA ASP A 463 -40.82 25.65 -11.35
C ASP A 463 -40.50 24.86 -10.06
N THR A 464 -40.48 23.53 -10.16
CA THR A 464 -40.18 22.60 -9.06
C THR A 464 -39.33 21.45 -9.57
N GLU A 465 -38.13 21.29 -9.02
CA GLU A 465 -37.35 20.08 -9.23
C GLU A 465 -37.97 18.91 -8.45
N THR A 466 -37.92 17.69 -9.00
CA THR A 466 -38.39 16.52 -8.27
C THR A 466 -37.53 16.29 -7.03
N VAL A 467 -38.12 15.76 -5.95
CA VAL A 467 -37.37 15.37 -4.73
C VAL A 467 -36.21 14.42 -5.10
N GLY A 468 -36.39 13.61 -6.14
CA GLY A 468 -35.35 12.78 -6.73
C GLY A 468 -34.19 13.57 -7.35
N CYS A 469 -34.45 14.57 -8.21
CA CYS A 469 -33.39 15.43 -8.73
C CYS A 469 -32.66 16.20 -7.61
N ILE A 470 -33.37 16.65 -6.59
CA ILE A 470 -32.77 17.33 -5.42
C ILE A 470 -31.84 16.36 -4.67
N ALA A 471 -32.29 15.14 -4.38
CA ALA A 471 -31.47 14.11 -3.75
C ALA A 471 -30.23 13.75 -4.60
N SER A 472 -30.40 13.63 -5.92
CA SER A 472 -29.30 13.41 -6.87
C SER A 472 -28.25 14.52 -6.79
N LYS A 473 -28.68 15.79 -6.81
CA LYS A 473 -27.77 16.94 -6.67
C LYS A 473 -27.06 16.94 -5.31
N VAL A 474 -27.76 16.64 -4.21
CA VAL A 474 -27.15 16.56 -2.88
C VAL A 474 -26.06 15.48 -2.83
N VAL A 475 -26.32 14.26 -3.33
CA VAL A 475 -25.31 13.19 -3.40
C VAL A 475 -24.12 13.60 -4.27
N LEU A 476 -24.36 14.28 -5.39
CA LEU A 476 -23.32 14.75 -6.30
C LEU A 476 -22.46 15.85 -5.64
N TYR A 477 -23.05 16.84 -4.97
CA TYR A 477 -22.31 17.87 -4.25
C TYR A 477 -21.56 17.33 -3.02
N VAL A 478 -22.12 16.37 -2.27
CA VAL A 478 -21.45 15.75 -1.12
C VAL A 478 -20.24 14.91 -1.59
N SER A 479 -20.40 14.11 -2.65
CA SER A 479 -19.29 13.33 -3.21
C SER A 479 -18.22 14.20 -3.88
N LEU A 480 -18.61 15.27 -4.58
CA LEU A 480 -17.72 16.32 -5.08
C LEU A 480 -16.86 16.92 -3.96
N ALA A 481 -17.51 17.43 -2.91
CA ALA A 481 -16.84 18.06 -1.78
C ALA A 481 -15.89 17.08 -1.06
N PHE A 482 -16.31 15.82 -0.91
CA PHE A 482 -15.51 14.76 -0.29
C PHE A 482 -14.25 14.41 -1.09
N ILE A 483 -14.39 14.14 -2.39
CA ILE A 483 -13.26 13.82 -3.28
C ILE A 483 -12.29 15.00 -3.35
N LEU A 484 -12.81 16.22 -3.53
CA LEU A 484 -12.01 17.44 -3.58
C LEU A 484 -11.26 17.68 -2.25
N SER A 485 -11.89 17.41 -1.10
CA SER A 485 -11.24 17.53 0.22
C SER A 485 -10.05 16.59 0.35
N ILE A 486 -10.17 15.32 -0.06
CA ILE A 486 -9.06 14.35 -0.01
C ILE A 486 -7.89 14.81 -0.90
N VAL A 487 -8.19 15.28 -2.12
CA VAL A 487 -7.17 15.78 -3.07
C VAL A 487 -6.46 17.03 -2.53
N ILE A 488 -7.20 18.00 -1.99
CA ILE A 488 -6.64 19.20 -1.37
C ILE A 488 -5.80 18.84 -0.14
N ILE A 489 -6.27 17.95 0.74
CA ILE A 489 -5.53 17.55 1.95
C ILE A 489 -4.22 16.86 1.58
N LYS A 490 -4.21 15.93 0.60
CA LYS A 490 -2.97 15.30 0.11
C LYS A 490 -1.96 16.32 -0.37
N PHE A 491 -2.39 17.30 -1.15
CA PHE A 491 -1.56 18.38 -1.66
C PHE A 491 -1.04 19.33 -0.56
N VAL A 492 -1.91 19.76 0.36
CA VAL A 492 -1.52 20.64 1.48
C VAL A 492 -0.52 19.94 2.40
N LEU A 493 -0.70 18.65 2.66
CA LEU A 493 0.24 17.86 3.47
C LEU A 493 1.55 17.57 2.73
N ALA A 494 1.54 17.35 1.41
CA ALA A 494 2.75 17.25 0.61
C ALA A 494 3.54 18.57 0.55
N LEU A 495 2.86 19.73 0.46
CA LEU A 495 3.50 21.04 0.60
C LEU A 495 4.02 21.28 2.02
N PHE A 496 3.27 20.89 3.04
CA PHE A 496 3.71 20.97 4.44
C PHE A 496 4.97 20.13 4.68
N PHE A 497 5.00 18.90 4.17
CA PHE A 497 6.20 18.06 4.13
C PHE A 497 7.34 18.81 3.43
N GLY A 498 7.11 19.27 2.20
CA GLY A 498 8.10 19.97 1.37
C GLY A 498 8.70 21.23 1.99
N TRP A 499 7.94 22.01 2.78
CA TRP A 499 8.38 23.29 3.34
C TRP A 499 8.83 23.23 4.81
N PHE A 500 8.29 22.32 5.62
CA PHE A 500 8.50 22.31 7.08
C PHE A 500 9.17 21.04 7.62
N LEU A 501 8.97 19.89 6.98
CA LEU A 501 9.46 18.59 7.47
C LEU A 501 10.71 18.12 6.72
N SER A 502 10.69 18.19 5.38
CA SER A 502 11.72 17.70 4.47
C SER A 502 13.13 18.09 4.91
N TRP A 503 13.42 19.38 5.04
CA TRP A 503 14.75 19.94 5.34
C TRP A 503 15.26 19.65 6.76
N ARG A 504 14.43 19.04 7.62
CA ARG A 504 14.83 18.55 8.95
C ARG A 504 15.26 17.08 8.94
N LEU A 505 15.16 16.41 7.79
CA LEU A 505 15.54 15.01 7.60
C LEU A 505 16.97 14.92 7.05
N GLY A 506 17.71 13.95 7.57
CA GLY A 506 19.09 13.66 7.17
C GLY A 506 20.14 14.66 7.68
N ALA A 507 21.36 14.48 7.18
CA ALA A 507 22.55 15.18 7.62
C ALA A 507 22.65 16.66 7.18
N CYS A 508 21.90 17.55 7.83
CA CYS A 508 22.16 19.01 7.86
C CYS A 508 21.33 19.69 8.96
N ARG A 509 21.99 20.34 9.93
CA ARG A 509 21.28 21.05 11.03
C ARG A 509 21.40 22.58 10.99
N ASP A 510 22.21 23.13 10.09
CA ASP A 510 22.52 24.56 10.06
C ASP A 510 21.62 25.39 9.13
N ALA A 511 21.31 26.61 9.57
CA ALA A 511 20.54 27.57 8.77
C ALA A 511 21.22 27.96 7.45
N ALA A 512 22.55 27.84 7.35
CA ALA A 512 23.31 28.03 6.12
C ALA A 512 22.94 27.01 5.03
N ALA A 513 22.68 25.76 5.40
CA ALA A 513 22.32 24.70 4.46
C ALA A 513 21.05 25.04 3.67
N ARG A 514 20.07 25.73 4.29
CA ARG A 514 18.84 26.19 3.62
C ARG A 514 19.12 27.17 2.47
N LYS A 515 20.18 27.98 2.53
CA LYS A 515 20.60 28.86 1.42
C LYS A 515 21.20 28.05 0.27
N ASN A 516 21.98 27.02 0.60
CA ASN A 516 22.66 26.17 -0.37
C ASN A 516 21.75 25.09 -1.00
N MET A 517 20.63 24.72 -0.34
CA MET A 517 19.68 23.71 -0.84
C MET A 517 19.12 24.01 -2.24
N LYS A 518 18.97 25.29 -2.63
CA LYS A 518 18.57 25.63 -4.00
C LYS A 518 19.67 25.23 -5.00
N ALA A 519 20.91 25.65 -4.77
CA ALA A 519 22.04 25.33 -5.63
C ALA A 519 22.28 23.80 -5.70
N ARG A 520 22.26 23.10 -4.55
CA ARG A 520 22.36 21.63 -4.51
C ARG A 520 21.25 20.94 -5.30
N ARG A 521 20.01 21.45 -5.28
CA ARG A 521 18.92 20.90 -6.11
C ARG A 521 19.12 21.22 -7.60
N GLU A 522 19.74 22.34 -7.93
CA GLU A 522 20.11 22.66 -9.31
C GLU A 522 21.22 21.72 -9.81
N GLU A 523 22.28 21.50 -9.02
CA GLU A 523 23.34 20.51 -9.28
C GLU A 523 22.81 19.07 -9.43
N ILE A 524 21.85 18.65 -8.60
CA ILE A 524 21.27 17.30 -8.63
C ILE A 524 20.45 17.04 -9.89
N GLU A 525 19.63 18.00 -10.34
CA GLU A 525 18.88 17.84 -11.59
C GLU A 525 19.82 17.82 -12.80
N ASP A 526 20.82 18.70 -12.81
CA ASP A 526 21.79 18.80 -13.89
C ASP A 526 22.73 17.57 -13.91
N TRP A 527 22.99 16.94 -12.75
CA TRP A 527 23.58 15.60 -12.65
C TRP A 527 22.63 14.48 -13.08
N ALA A 528 21.32 14.65 -12.93
CA ALA A 528 20.33 13.66 -13.32
C ALA A 528 20.03 13.63 -14.83
N ASP A 529 20.34 14.69 -15.58
CA ASP A 529 20.05 14.77 -17.03
C ASP A 529 20.97 13.90 -17.93
N ASP A 530 22.06 13.33 -17.40
CA ASP A 530 22.92 12.34 -18.06
C ASP A 530 23.41 11.30 -17.04
N ILE A 531 23.34 9.99 -17.36
CA ILE A 531 23.80 8.94 -16.45
C ILE A 531 25.32 8.97 -16.24
N TYR A 532 26.11 9.24 -17.29
CA TYR A 532 27.56 9.12 -17.27
C TYR A 532 28.21 10.27 -16.50
N ARG A 533 27.61 11.46 -16.52
CA ARG A 533 28.02 12.65 -15.76
C ARG A 533 28.51 12.26 -14.35
N PRO A 534 29.78 12.57 -14.02
CA PRO A 534 30.31 12.32 -12.69
C PRO A 534 29.59 13.22 -11.69
N ALA A 535 29.53 12.79 -10.43
CA ALA A 535 28.99 13.65 -9.38
C ALA A 535 29.90 14.87 -9.14
N PRO A 536 29.33 16.05 -8.83
CA PRO A 536 30.11 17.26 -8.55
C PRO A 536 31.10 17.05 -7.40
N LYS A 537 32.15 17.88 -7.34
CA LYS A 537 33.02 17.92 -6.15
C LYS A 537 32.24 18.59 -5.02
N LEU A 538 31.79 17.80 -4.04
CA LEU A 538 31.48 18.34 -2.71
C LEU A 538 32.72 19.06 -2.19
N GLN A 539 32.53 20.26 -1.66
CA GLN A 539 33.61 21.10 -1.15
C GLN A 539 33.97 20.63 0.26
N ASP A 540 35.25 20.27 0.49
CA ASP A 540 35.67 19.65 1.75
C ASP A 540 35.35 20.52 2.98
N ALA A 541 34.45 20.04 3.83
CA ALA A 541 34.02 20.73 5.05
C ALA A 541 35.16 21.03 6.05
N ASN A 542 36.34 20.42 5.86
CA ASN A 542 37.54 20.65 6.65
C ASN A 542 38.24 22.01 6.38
N ASN A 543 37.83 22.78 5.36
CA ASN A 543 38.56 23.99 4.96
C ASN A 543 38.00 25.32 5.49
N GLU A 544 36.82 25.33 6.15
CA GLU A 544 36.34 26.53 6.86
C GLU A 544 36.86 26.56 8.31
N ARG A 545 37.67 27.57 8.64
CA ARG A 545 38.12 27.82 10.02
C ARG A 545 36.90 28.11 10.91
N PRO A 546 36.71 27.40 12.04
CA PRO A 546 35.53 27.60 12.89
C PRO A 546 35.54 28.98 13.56
N GLN A 547 34.79 29.93 12.99
CA GLN A 547 34.60 31.24 13.59
C GLN A 547 33.72 31.14 14.84
N LYS A 548 34.34 31.16 16.02
CA LYS A 548 33.65 31.23 17.31
C LYS A 548 32.85 32.54 17.44
N ARG A 549 31.57 32.53 17.04
CA ARG A 549 30.56 33.47 17.56
C ARG A 549 29.97 32.90 18.85
N GLY A 550 30.34 33.49 19.98
CA GLY A 550 29.78 33.09 21.29
C GLY A 550 28.31 33.52 21.42
N SER A 551 27.42 32.56 21.64
CA SER A 551 26.06 32.83 22.11
C SER A 551 26.06 33.02 23.63
N PHE A 552 25.50 34.13 24.11
CA PHE A 552 25.58 34.54 25.53
C PHE A 552 24.55 33.86 26.45
N LEU A 553 24.03 32.68 26.06
CA LEU A 553 23.00 31.93 26.81
C LEU A 553 23.29 30.42 26.73
N PRO A 554 23.21 29.67 27.85
CA PRO A 554 23.50 28.23 27.87
C PRO A 554 22.33 27.42 27.31
N THR A 555 22.56 26.69 26.22
CA THR A 555 21.55 25.82 25.56
C THR A 555 21.62 24.36 26.02
N THR A 556 21.66 24.13 27.34
CA THR A 556 21.70 22.77 27.92
C THR A 556 20.29 22.18 28.02
N SER A 557 19.92 21.32 27.06
CA SER A 557 18.69 20.54 27.13
C SER A 557 18.82 19.38 28.12
N ARG A 558 17.74 19.04 28.83
CA ARG A 558 17.64 17.91 29.77
C ARG A 558 17.67 16.51 29.12
N PHE A 559 18.20 16.41 27.91
CA PHE A 559 18.28 15.20 27.08
C PHE A 559 19.69 14.97 26.50
N THR A 560 20.71 15.69 26.97
CA THR A 560 22.11 15.46 26.59
C THR A 560 22.59 14.07 27.08
N SER A 561 23.34 13.35 26.24
CA SER A 561 23.90 12.04 26.55
C SER A 561 24.92 12.10 27.71
N PRO A 562 24.99 11.09 28.60
CA PRO A 562 26.01 11.00 29.66
C PRO A 562 27.46 11.01 29.16
N TYR A 563 27.69 10.66 27.89
CA TYR A 563 29.02 10.62 27.28
C TYR A 563 29.60 12.01 26.94
N ALA A 564 28.84 13.09 27.10
CA ALA A 564 29.29 14.46 26.82
C ALA A 564 29.85 15.15 28.08
N GLN A 565 31.07 14.76 28.50
CA GLN A 565 31.88 15.51 29.48
C GLN A 565 33.26 15.82 28.90
N ASP A 566 33.69 17.08 29.04
CA ASP A 566 34.91 17.59 28.40
C ASP A 566 36.20 16.91 28.90
N ARG A 567 37.04 16.52 27.93
CA ARG A 567 38.49 16.35 28.11
C ARG A 567 39.23 17.14 27.02
N PRO A 568 40.41 17.70 27.32
CA PRO A 568 41.13 18.54 26.36
C PRO A 568 41.59 17.73 25.14
N ALA A 569 41.47 18.33 23.95
CA ALA A 569 41.64 17.65 22.67
C ALA A 569 43.09 17.19 22.40
N ILE A 570 43.38 15.94 22.74
CA ILE A 570 44.46 15.16 22.13
C ILE A 570 43.97 14.74 20.73
N LYS A 571 44.81 14.85 19.69
CA LYS A 571 44.46 14.30 18.36
C LYS A 571 44.24 12.79 18.49
N PRO A 572 43.04 12.24 18.24
CA PRO A 572 42.81 10.83 18.46
C PRO A 572 43.52 10.00 17.39
N THR A 573 44.31 9.03 17.84
CA THR A 573 44.92 8.02 16.98
C THR A 573 43.85 7.05 16.46
N MET A 574 43.82 6.79 15.16
CA MET A 574 42.99 5.72 14.60
C MET A 574 43.49 4.36 15.12
N THR A 575 42.56 3.47 15.47
CA THR A 575 42.88 2.17 16.08
C THR A 575 42.33 1.03 15.24
N THR A 576 43.09 -0.06 15.16
CA THR A 576 42.57 -1.35 14.67
C THR A 576 42.81 -2.41 15.73
N MET A 577 41.94 -3.41 15.81
CA MET A 577 42.15 -4.56 16.70
C MET A 577 43.45 -5.33 16.35
N GLY A 578 43.98 -5.18 15.13
CA GLY A 578 45.29 -5.70 14.75
C GLY A 578 46.50 -4.83 15.15
N SER A 579 46.34 -3.53 15.38
CA SER A 579 47.46 -2.60 15.60
C SER A 579 48.17 -2.73 16.95
N GLN A 580 47.57 -3.41 17.92
CA GLN A 580 48.19 -3.65 19.24
C GLN A 580 49.30 -4.71 19.21
N SER A 581 49.33 -5.61 18.21
CA SER A 581 50.31 -6.71 18.13
C SER A 581 51.51 -6.41 17.23
N SER A 582 51.36 -5.53 16.23
CA SER A 582 52.42 -5.21 15.26
C SER A 582 53.36 -4.08 15.72
N THR A 583 52.89 -3.15 16.54
CA THR A 583 53.68 -1.98 16.98
C THR A 583 54.75 -2.31 18.04
N GLY A 584 54.63 -3.44 18.73
CA GLY A 584 55.55 -3.85 19.82
C GLY A 584 56.95 -4.30 19.40
N ARG A 585 57.36 -4.17 18.13
CA ARG A 585 58.67 -4.64 17.62
C ARG A 585 59.56 -3.56 16.97
N LEU A 586 59.18 -2.28 16.99
CA LEU A 586 59.93 -1.19 16.34
C LEU A 586 60.35 -0.04 17.28
N LEU A 587 60.31 -0.25 18.61
CA LEU A 587 60.87 0.69 19.57
C LEU A 587 62.25 0.23 20.07
N ALA A 588 63.26 1.08 19.89
CA ALA A 588 64.61 0.85 20.41
C ALA A 588 64.66 0.95 21.95
N PRO A 589 65.56 0.22 22.63
CA PRO A 589 65.60 0.19 24.09
C PRO A 589 66.14 1.51 24.66
N GLY A 590 65.32 2.28 25.39
CA GLY A 590 65.73 3.65 25.74
C GLY A 590 64.97 4.46 26.80
N SER A 591 64.11 3.91 27.67
CA SER A 591 63.71 4.59 28.91
C SER A 591 62.88 3.71 29.86
N ASN A 592 63.28 3.63 31.14
CA ASN A 592 62.46 3.06 32.22
C ASN A 592 61.77 4.20 32.99
N LEU A 593 60.46 4.13 33.20
CA LEU A 593 59.84 4.80 34.36
C LEU A 593 58.57 4.07 34.86
N TYR A 594 58.76 3.36 35.98
CA TYR A 594 57.78 2.93 36.99
C TYR A 594 56.46 2.26 36.57
N SER A 595 56.39 0.96 36.88
CA SER A 595 55.16 0.21 37.12
C SER A 595 54.71 0.36 38.57
N GLN A 596 53.46 0.79 38.77
CA GLN A 596 52.58 0.42 39.89
C GLN A 596 51.12 0.63 39.42
N GLY A 597 50.17 -0.29 39.60
CA GLY A 597 50.30 -1.65 40.12
C GLY A 597 49.20 -1.99 41.12
N ASN A 598 48.03 -2.44 40.64
CA ASN A 598 47.27 -3.45 41.36
C ASN A 598 46.39 -4.28 40.43
N THR A 599 46.23 -5.56 40.75
CA THR A 599 45.53 -6.58 39.94
C THR A 599 44.57 -7.37 40.81
N SER A 600 43.49 -7.88 40.22
CA SER A 600 42.71 -8.97 40.81
C SER A 600 42.17 -9.89 39.71
N GLN A 601 42.91 -10.96 39.41
CA GLN A 601 42.43 -12.04 38.56
C GLN A 601 41.63 -13.09 39.37
N GLY A 602 40.72 -13.76 38.67
CA GLY A 602 40.27 -15.11 39.01
C GLY A 602 38.94 -15.21 39.79
N SER A 603 38.15 -16.27 39.62
CA SER A 603 38.21 -17.31 38.57
C SER A 603 36.88 -18.07 38.48
N LEU A 604 36.69 -18.82 37.39
CA LEU A 604 35.51 -19.68 37.17
C LEU A 604 35.45 -20.92 38.09
N SER A 605 34.26 -21.54 38.11
CA SER A 605 33.85 -22.79 38.79
C SER A 605 33.53 -22.69 40.30
N GLY A 606 32.50 -23.37 40.82
CA GLY A 606 31.45 -24.15 40.13
C GLY A 606 30.51 -24.89 41.12
N ILE A 607 29.42 -25.47 40.64
CA ILE A 607 28.63 -26.46 41.40
C ILE A 607 28.79 -27.83 40.70
N GLY A 608 29.33 -28.86 41.34
CA GLY A 608 30.00 -28.81 42.65
C GLY A 608 30.41 -30.19 43.18
N THR A 609 31.27 -30.16 44.20
CA THR A 609 31.55 -31.29 45.09
C THR A 609 31.56 -30.78 46.53
N GLN A 610 31.37 -31.66 47.51
CA GLN A 610 31.12 -31.29 48.91
C GLN A 610 32.36 -30.69 49.60
N LEU A 611 32.19 -29.65 50.43
CA LEU A 611 32.45 -29.67 51.90
C LEU A 611 32.53 -28.26 52.55
N LEU A 612 32.01 -28.20 53.80
CA LEU A 612 32.31 -27.21 54.86
C LEU A 612 31.90 -25.73 54.65
N GLY A 613 31.94 -24.96 55.74
CA GLY A 613 31.22 -23.69 55.90
C GLY A 613 32.00 -22.55 56.62
N PRO A 614 31.35 -21.66 57.40
CA PRO A 614 31.44 -20.23 57.06
C PRO A 614 31.91 -19.26 58.17
N SER A 615 32.42 -18.10 57.75
CA SER A 615 32.50 -16.85 58.54
C SER A 615 32.52 -15.65 57.58
N TYR A 616 31.59 -14.69 57.63
CA TYR A 616 31.27 -13.64 58.63
C TYR A 616 32.22 -12.42 58.58
N GLY A 617 31.70 -11.26 58.16
CA GLY A 617 32.44 -9.98 58.08
C GLY A 617 31.61 -8.81 57.52
N SER A 618 31.05 -7.99 58.42
CA SER A 618 30.18 -6.82 58.23
C SER A 618 30.58 -5.76 57.17
N GLY A 619 29.60 -5.16 56.48
CA GLY A 619 29.74 -3.87 55.77
C GLY A 619 28.60 -3.53 54.79
N ALA A 620 28.09 -2.30 54.80
CA ALA A 620 26.99 -1.81 53.95
C ALA A 620 27.07 -0.27 53.77
N PRO A 621 26.29 0.37 52.88
CA PRO A 621 25.83 -0.08 51.56
C PRO A 621 26.15 0.96 50.44
N GLY A 622 26.41 0.51 49.21
CA GLY A 622 26.58 1.41 48.05
C GLY A 622 26.78 0.66 46.73
N ASP A 623 26.42 1.32 45.63
CA ASP A 623 26.77 1.09 44.22
C ASP A 623 27.03 -0.35 43.75
N ARG A 624 26.04 -0.92 43.05
CA ARG A 624 26.18 -2.16 42.27
C ARG A 624 26.00 -1.89 40.77
N PHE A 625 26.68 -2.72 39.97
CA PHE A 625 26.54 -2.90 38.51
C PHE A 625 27.14 -1.83 37.58
N SER A 626 28.41 -2.03 37.25
CA SER A 626 29.01 -1.68 35.95
C SER A 626 30.19 -2.62 35.62
N GLN A 627 29.97 -3.94 35.73
CA GLN A 627 31.00 -4.95 35.45
C GLN A 627 30.36 -6.26 34.96
N ALA A 628 30.65 -6.64 33.72
CA ALA A 628 30.62 -7.99 33.13
C ALA A 628 30.50 -7.94 31.59
N TYR A 629 31.62 -7.68 30.88
CA TYR A 629 31.90 -8.21 29.53
C TYR A 629 33.37 -7.94 29.16
N SER A 630 34.27 -8.48 29.98
CA SER A 630 35.70 -8.63 29.68
C SER A 630 36.17 -9.98 30.22
N ASP A 631 37.22 -10.53 29.61
CA ASP A 631 37.92 -11.76 30.00
C ASP A 631 37.38 -13.09 29.44
N SER A 632 37.22 -13.14 28.11
CA SER A 632 37.54 -14.36 27.35
C SER A 632 38.29 -14.08 26.03
N GLU A 633 39.06 -13.00 25.96
CA GLU A 633 39.99 -12.77 24.85
C GLU A 633 41.23 -13.68 24.98
N GLY A 634 41.07 -14.95 24.59
CA GLY A 634 42.21 -15.71 24.10
C GLY A 634 42.76 -15.03 22.83
N PHE A 635 44.09 -14.93 22.71
CA PHE A 635 44.80 -14.24 21.62
C PHE A 635 44.06 -14.30 20.28
N GLY A 636 43.55 -13.15 19.83
CA GLY A 636 43.01 -12.99 18.48
C GLY A 636 44.08 -13.40 17.45
N PRO A 637 43.76 -14.19 16.41
CA PRO A 637 44.81 -14.81 15.61
C PRO A 637 45.55 -13.75 14.80
N ALA A 638 46.84 -13.57 15.07
CA ALA A 638 47.71 -12.74 14.27
C ALA A 638 47.67 -13.24 12.81
N GLY A 639 47.22 -12.39 11.89
CA GLY A 639 47.02 -12.75 10.48
C GLY A 639 45.62 -13.29 10.11
N PHE A 640 44.61 -13.27 10.99
CA PHE A 640 43.22 -13.56 10.57
C PHE A 640 42.52 -12.35 9.93
N ILE A 641 42.75 -11.14 10.46
CA ILE A 641 42.29 -9.89 9.86
C ILE A 641 43.25 -9.55 8.69
N HIS A 642 42.70 -9.18 7.54
CA HIS A 642 43.48 -8.85 6.35
C HIS A 642 44.29 -7.55 6.55
N GLU A 643 45.53 -7.50 6.05
CA GLU A 643 46.43 -6.38 6.33
C GLU A 643 45.93 -5.03 5.76
N ALA A 644 45.27 -5.07 4.60
CA ALA A 644 44.68 -3.88 3.95
C ALA A 644 43.34 -3.40 4.54
N VAL A 645 42.95 -3.83 5.76
CA VAL A 645 41.69 -3.39 6.41
C VAL A 645 41.73 -1.90 6.74
N VAL A 646 40.64 -1.20 6.41
CA VAL A 646 40.47 0.23 6.67
C VAL A 646 40.41 0.49 8.18
N PRO A 647 41.29 1.32 8.78
CA PRO A 647 41.29 1.54 10.21
C PRO A 647 40.02 2.19 10.74
N GLN A 648 39.61 1.80 11.95
CA GLN A 648 38.44 2.39 12.59
C GLN A 648 38.80 3.74 13.24
N PRO A 649 37.97 4.79 13.04
CA PRO A 649 38.08 6.02 13.80
C PRO A 649 37.62 5.80 15.25
N PRO A 650 37.95 6.70 16.20
CA PRO A 650 37.44 6.62 17.56
C PRO A 650 35.91 6.82 17.59
N PRO A 651 35.19 6.32 18.62
CA PRO A 651 33.74 6.55 18.78
C PRO A 651 33.33 8.03 18.87
N GLU A 652 34.27 8.92 19.20
CA GLU A 652 34.10 10.38 19.25
C GLU A 652 34.10 11.05 17.87
N TYR A 653 34.45 10.33 16.80
CA TYR A 653 34.55 10.89 15.44
C TYR A 653 33.17 11.07 14.80
N GLN A 654 32.69 12.31 14.80
CA GLN A 654 31.37 12.68 14.27
C GLN A 654 31.49 13.69 13.10
N PRO A 655 32.04 13.28 11.93
CA PRO A 655 32.37 14.19 10.82
C PRO A 655 31.17 14.95 10.24
N HIS A 656 29.95 14.43 10.43
CA HIS A 656 28.70 15.01 9.94
C HIS A 656 27.77 15.49 11.08
N GLY A 657 28.28 15.65 12.31
CA GLY A 657 27.49 16.11 13.47
C GLY A 657 26.55 15.06 14.09
N PHE A 658 26.80 13.78 13.81
CA PHE A 658 26.15 12.63 14.45
C PHE A 658 27.14 11.45 14.55
N PRO A 659 26.97 10.51 15.51
CA PRO A 659 27.81 9.32 15.60
C PRO A 659 27.63 8.41 14.39
N LEU A 660 28.75 7.94 13.84
CA LEU A 660 28.74 6.98 12.73
C LEU A 660 28.13 5.63 13.17
N ALA A 661 27.44 4.98 12.25
CA ALA A 661 26.91 3.63 12.42
C ALA A 661 27.33 2.74 11.23
N HIS A 662 27.60 1.47 11.49
CA HIS A 662 28.05 0.54 10.45
C HIS A 662 26.89 0.18 9.50
N ALA A 663 27.10 0.43 8.21
CA ALA A 663 26.14 0.25 7.13
C ALA A 663 26.58 -0.86 6.17
N MET A 664 25.66 -1.78 5.88
CA MET A 664 25.80 -2.71 4.75
C MET A 664 25.12 -2.11 3.51
N CYS A 665 25.82 -2.08 2.38
CA CYS A 665 25.25 -1.76 1.08
C CYS A 665 24.98 -3.08 0.34
N LEU A 666 23.73 -3.56 0.39
CA LEU A 666 23.28 -4.73 -0.35
C LEU A 666 22.99 -4.35 -1.81
N ILE A 667 23.70 -4.98 -2.74
CA ILE A 667 23.42 -4.93 -4.17
C ILE A 667 23.01 -6.34 -4.61
N THR A 668 21.80 -6.49 -5.16
CA THR A 668 21.34 -7.78 -5.72
C THR A 668 21.47 -7.76 -7.24
N CYS A 669 22.35 -8.61 -7.78
CA CYS A 669 22.58 -8.76 -9.21
C CYS A 669 21.93 -10.05 -9.72
N TYR A 670 21.51 -10.06 -10.98
CA TYR A 670 20.86 -11.17 -11.66
C TYR A 670 21.42 -11.41 -13.08
N SER A 671 21.40 -10.39 -13.94
CA SER A 671 21.80 -10.49 -15.35
C SER A 671 22.26 -9.16 -15.94
N GLU A 672 22.76 -8.27 -15.08
CA GLU A 672 23.24 -6.94 -15.45
C GLU A 672 24.66 -7.03 -16.03
N GLY A 673 24.92 -6.23 -17.07
CA GLY A 673 26.20 -6.16 -17.77
C GLY A 673 27.24 -5.30 -17.05
N GLU A 674 28.49 -5.36 -17.51
CA GLU A 674 29.63 -4.74 -16.81
C GLU A 674 29.38 -3.24 -16.52
N GLN A 675 28.95 -2.48 -17.53
CA GLN A 675 28.78 -1.03 -17.41
C GLN A 675 27.72 -0.63 -16.37
N GLY A 676 26.64 -1.41 -16.24
CA GLY A 676 25.58 -1.16 -15.25
C GLY A 676 26.06 -1.43 -13.83
N VAL A 677 26.64 -2.62 -13.62
CA VAL A 677 27.22 -3.02 -12.33
C VAL A 677 28.31 -2.04 -11.90
N ARG A 678 29.28 -1.73 -12.78
CA ARG A 678 30.39 -0.81 -12.48
C ARG A 678 29.88 0.58 -12.11
N THR A 679 28.91 1.12 -12.84
CA THR A 679 28.28 2.43 -12.54
C THR A 679 27.66 2.48 -11.14
N THR A 680 27.02 1.39 -10.71
CA THR A 680 26.43 1.27 -9.37
C THR A 680 27.52 1.17 -8.30
N LEU A 681 28.49 0.26 -8.47
CA LEU A 681 29.57 0.02 -7.50
C LEU A 681 30.47 1.25 -7.34
N ASP A 682 30.90 1.91 -8.42
CA ASP A 682 31.63 3.17 -8.40
C ASP A 682 30.90 4.24 -7.57
N SER A 683 29.58 4.35 -7.74
CA SER A 683 28.77 5.37 -7.05
C SER A 683 28.62 5.12 -5.56
N ILE A 684 28.54 3.85 -5.14
CA ILE A 684 28.51 3.46 -3.73
C ILE A 684 29.90 3.63 -3.10
N ALA A 685 30.96 3.24 -3.81
CA ALA A 685 32.33 3.34 -3.34
C ALA A 685 32.74 4.82 -3.13
N THR A 686 32.35 5.71 -4.05
CA THR A 686 32.66 7.16 -4.00
C THR A 686 31.67 8.03 -3.19
N THR A 687 30.78 7.42 -2.39
CA THR A 687 29.99 8.16 -1.38
C THR A 687 30.89 8.82 -0.33
N ASP A 688 30.43 9.93 0.25
CA ASP A 688 31.16 10.68 1.28
C ASP A 688 31.27 9.95 2.64
N TYR A 689 30.39 8.97 2.87
CA TYR A 689 30.31 8.23 4.12
C TYR A 689 31.54 7.33 4.35
N PRO A 690 32.17 7.36 5.55
CA PRO A 690 33.46 6.71 5.80
C PRO A 690 33.52 5.20 5.51
N ASN A 691 34.55 4.77 4.76
CA ASN A 691 34.72 3.37 4.34
C ASN A 691 34.93 2.38 5.49
N SER A 692 35.42 2.84 6.64
CA SER A 692 35.49 2.04 7.87
C SER A 692 34.11 1.59 8.38
N HIS A 693 33.06 2.32 8.01
CA HIS A 693 31.66 2.09 8.38
C HIS A 693 30.78 1.64 7.21
N LYS A 694 31.37 1.28 6.05
CA LYS A 694 30.66 0.92 4.80
C LYS A 694 31.17 -0.42 4.27
N LEU A 695 30.28 -1.42 4.21
CA LEU A 695 30.56 -2.73 3.59
C LEU A 695 29.73 -2.89 2.31
N MET A 696 30.35 -3.24 1.19
CA MET A 696 29.64 -3.60 -0.03
C MET A 696 29.36 -5.11 -0.03
N LEU A 697 28.08 -5.48 -0.03
CA LEU A 697 27.61 -6.87 -0.07
C LEU A 697 26.87 -7.10 -1.39
N ILE A 698 27.48 -7.85 -2.29
CA ILE A 698 26.91 -8.17 -3.60
C ILE A 698 26.40 -9.61 -3.55
N ILE A 699 25.16 -9.85 -3.98
CA ILE A 699 24.57 -11.19 -4.06
C ILE A 699 24.09 -11.45 -5.50
N CYS A 700 24.74 -12.41 -6.17
CA CYS A 700 24.45 -12.79 -7.55
C CYS A 700 23.44 -13.95 -7.59
N ASP A 701 22.27 -13.71 -8.17
CA ASP A 701 21.14 -14.65 -8.20
C ASP A 701 21.25 -15.71 -9.31
N GLY A 702 22.31 -16.51 -9.20
CA GLY A 702 22.64 -17.60 -10.13
C GLY A 702 23.84 -17.29 -11.01
N ILE A 703 24.23 -18.27 -11.82
CA ILE A 703 25.25 -18.13 -12.87
C ILE A 703 24.53 -17.84 -14.18
N ILE A 704 24.39 -16.55 -14.52
CA ILE A 704 23.60 -16.06 -15.65
C ILE A 704 24.47 -15.12 -16.50
N VAL A 705 24.33 -15.23 -17.82
CA VAL A 705 24.94 -14.32 -18.81
C VAL A 705 23.88 -13.33 -19.29
N GLY A 706 24.23 -12.04 -19.36
CA GLY A 706 23.34 -10.99 -19.87
C GLY A 706 23.15 -11.09 -21.39
N SER A 707 22.00 -10.67 -21.91
CA SER A 707 21.72 -10.65 -23.36
C SER A 707 22.66 -9.67 -24.09
N GLY A 708 23.76 -10.18 -24.66
CA GLY A 708 24.79 -9.38 -25.33
C GLY A 708 26.12 -9.26 -24.55
N GLU A 709 26.21 -9.85 -23.36
CA GLU A 709 27.44 -9.90 -22.56
C GLU A 709 28.25 -11.17 -22.88
N THR A 710 29.58 -11.10 -22.83
CA THR A 710 30.47 -12.26 -23.07
C THR A 710 30.82 -13.07 -21.83
N MET A 711 30.51 -12.54 -20.64
CA MET A 711 30.83 -13.11 -19.33
C MET A 711 29.57 -13.24 -18.47
N SER A 712 29.57 -14.14 -17.48
CA SER A 712 28.46 -14.21 -16.53
C SER A 712 28.51 -13.02 -15.56
N THR A 713 27.36 -12.55 -15.11
CA THR A 713 27.27 -11.44 -14.13
C THR A 713 28.11 -11.71 -12.86
N PRO A 714 28.19 -12.95 -12.31
CA PRO A 714 29.18 -13.30 -11.28
C PRO A 714 30.64 -13.04 -11.68
N ASP A 715 31.08 -13.44 -12.88
CA ASP A 715 32.48 -13.29 -13.30
C ASP A 715 32.83 -11.81 -13.54
N ILE A 716 31.88 -11.04 -14.06
CA ILE A 716 31.92 -9.58 -14.19
C ILE A 716 32.13 -8.91 -12.82
N ILE A 717 31.47 -9.40 -11.77
CA ILE A 717 31.61 -8.85 -10.41
C ILE A 717 32.94 -9.29 -9.77
N LEU A 718 33.44 -10.48 -10.10
CA LEU A 718 34.72 -10.98 -9.62
C LEU A 718 35.93 -10.26 -10.26
N SER A 719 35.82 -9.76 -11.50
CA SER A 719 36.86 -8.93 -12.13
C SER A 719 36.92 -7.50 -11.57
N MET A 720 35.90 -7.05 -10.81
CA MET A 720 35.87 -5.78 -10.08
C MET A 720 36.31 -5.89 -8.61
N MET A 721 37.07 -6.93 -8.26
CA MET A 721 37.53 -7.16 -6.89
C MET A 721 39.00 -7.59 -6.87
N LYS A 722 39.75 -7.02 -5.94
CA LYS A 722 41.17 -7.33 -5.66
C LYS A 722 41.39 -7.70 -4.20
N ASP A 723 42.64 -8.02 -3.86
CA ASP A 723 43.10 -8.29 -2.49
C ASP A 723 42.22 -9.32 -1.77
N HIS A 724 41.94 -10.44 -2.45
CA HIS A 724 41.04 -11.48 -1.94
C HIS A 724 41.64 -12.22 -0.74
N THR A 725 40.84 -12.45 0.31
CA THR A 725 41.28 -13.25 1.48
C THR A 725 41.50 -14.72 1.14
N THR A 726 40.84 -15.19 0.08
CA THR A 726 40.92 -16.55 -0.46
C THR A 726 41.03 -16.44 -1.98
N PRO A 727 42.07 -16.98 -2.64
CA PRO A 727 42.19 -16.92 -4.09
C PRO A 727 40.95 -17.49 -4.79
N PRO A 728 40.36 -16.84 -5.81
CA PRO A 728 39.06 -17.22 -6.37
C PRO A 728 38.92 -18.69 -6.79
N GLY A 729 39.99 -19.29 -7.35
CA GLY A 729 40.03 -20.72 -7.72
C GLY A 729 40.06 -21.71 -6.54
N LYS A 730 40.19 -21.24 -5.30
CA LYS A 730 40.12 -22.05 -4.07
C LYS A 730 38.81 -21.88 -3.30
N VAL A 731 37.89 -21.03 -3.75
CA VAL A 731 36.61 -20.79 -3.08
C VAL A 731 35.63 -21.93 -3.34
N GLN A 732 35.20 -22.58 -2.26
CA GLN A 732 34.25 -23.68 -2.29
C GLN A 732 32.80 -23.17 -2.31
N ALA A 733 31.88 -23.99 -2.81
CA ALA A 733 30.45 -23.73 -2.73
C ALA A 733 29.89 -24.42 -1.48
N TYR A 734 29.11 -23.69 -0.68
CA TYR A 734 28.51 -24.16 0.58
C TYR A 734 27.00 -24.29 0.45
N SER A 735 26.44 -25.30 1.11
CA SER A 735 24.99 -25.59 1.04
C SER A 735 24.17 -24.67 1.93
N TYR A 736 23.05 -24.19 1.41
CA TYR A 736 22.07 -23.41 2.16
C TYR A 736 20.62 -23.79 1.79
N VAL A 737 19.66 -23.32 2.60
CA VAL A 737 18.23 -23.50 2.33
C VAL A 737 17.72 -22.29 1.54
N ALA A 738 17.26 -22.53 0.32
CA ALA A 738 16.69 -21.51 -0.54
C ALA A 738 15.17 -21.36 -0.38
N VAL A 739 14.68 -20.17 -0.72
CA VAL A 739 13.27 -19.76 -0.77
C VAL A 739 12.63 -20.31 -2.05
N ALA A 740 12.39 -21.63 -2.05
CA ALA A 740 11.87 -22.39 -3.19
C ALA A 740 10.89 -23.50 -2.77
N SER A 741 10.48 -24.32 -3.73
CA SER A 741 9.67 -25.53 -3.53
C SER A 741 10.43 -26.79 -3.96
N GLY A 742 10.05 -27.96 -3.43
CA GLY A 742 10.62 -29.26 -3.80
C GLY A 742 12.14 -29.37 -3.64
N SER A 743 12.76 -30.15 -4.52
CA SER A 743 14.22 -30.34 -4.62
C SER A 743 15.03 -29.02 -4.63
N LYS A 744 14.54 -28.00 -5.36
CA LYS A 744 15.20 -26.68 -5.54
C LYS A 744 15.42 -25.90 -4.24
N ARG A 745 14.86 -26.35 -3.10
CA ARG A 745 15.12 -25.79 -1.76
C ARG A 745 16.52 -26.06 -1.24
N HIS A 746 17.21 -27.09 -1.74
CA HIS A 746 18.66 -27.17 -1.60
C HIS A 746 19.28 -26.31 -2.69
N ASN A 747 20.13 -25.36 -2.30
CA ASN A 747 20.96 -24.59 -3.20
C ASN A 747 22.38 -24.49 -2.60
N MET A 748 23.36 -24.10 -3.41
CA MET A 748 24.72 -23.82 -2.94
C MET A 748 25.18 -22.47 -3.43
N ALA A 749 26.03 -21.81 -2.65
CA ALA A 749 26.63 -20.54 -3.01
C ALA A 749 28.11 -20.45 -2.59
N LYS A 750 28.89 -19.68 -3.34
CA LYS A 750 30.30 -19.40 -3.08
C LYS A 750 30.43 -18.03 -2.41
N VAL A 751 31.32 -17.90 -1.43
CA VAL A 751 31.60 -16.63 -0.74
C VAL A 751 33.01 -16.16 -1.08
N TYR A 752 33.10 -14.98 -1.68
CA TYR A 752 34.35 -14.30 -1.98
C TYR A 752 34.43 -13.04 -1.12
N ALA A 753 35.61 -12.76 -0.57
CA ALA A 753 35.86 -11.61 0.29
C ALA A 753 37.16 -10.92 -0.15
N GLY A 754 37.12 -9.60 -0.29
CA GLY A 754 38.25 -8.78 -0.74
C GLY A 754 37.90 -7.29 -0.70
N PHE A 755 38.45 -6.52 -1.63
CA PHE A 755 38.25 -5.07 -1.74
C PHE A 755 37.87 -4.68 -3.16
N TYR A 756 37.03 -3.66 -3.30
CA TYR A 756 36.59 -3.18 -4.62
C TYR A 756 37.76 -2.73 -5.50
N ASP A 757 37.69 -3.02 -6.80
CA ASP A 757 38.61 -2.52 -7.80
C ASP A 757 37.92 -1.68 -8.89
N TYR A 758 38.41 -0.46 -9.04
CA TYR A 758 38.02 0.49 -10.07
C TYR A 758 38.53 0.08 -11.46
N GLY A 759 39.64 -0.65 -11.54
CA GLY A 759 40.33 -1.03 -12.77
C GLY A 759 41.11 0.12 -13.43
N ASP A 760 42.07 -0.22 -14.30
CA ASP A 760 43.01 0.74 -14.90
C ASP A 760 42.32 1.82 -15.76
N ASN A 761 41.22 1.46 -16.44
CA ASN A 761 40.44 2.32 -17.32
C ASN A 761 39.25 3.00 -16.60
N SER A 762 39.30 3.18 -15.28
CA SER A 762 38.18 3.75 -14.52
C SER A 762 37.83 5.20 -14.90
N VAL A 763 36.54 5.50 -14.93
CA VAL A 763 36.00 6.87 -15.03
C VAL A 763 36.20 7.65 -13.72
N VAL A 764 36.50 6.97 -12.61
CA VAL A 764 36.78 7.59 -11.30
C VAL A 764 38.25 8.03 -11.24
N PRO A 765 38.55 9.33 -11.11
CA PRO A 765 39.93 9.82 -10.98
C PRO A 765 40.63 9.19 -9.77
N VAL A 766 41.93 8.91 -9.88
CA VAL A 766 42.73 8.22 -8.84
C VAL A 766 42.61 8.92 -7.47
N GLU A 767 42.55 10.26 -7.43
CA GLU A 767 42.28 11.06 -6.21
C GLU A 767 41.01 10.64 -5.44
N LYS A 768 40.00 10.11 -6.14
CA LYS A 768 38.71 9.68 -5.61
C LYS A 768 38.58 8.16 -5.43
N GLN A 769 39.59 7.37 -5.81
CA GLN A 769 39.54 5.91 -5.67
C GLN A 769 39.78 5.51 -4.22
N GLN A 770 38.71 5.06 -3.55
CA GLN A 770 38.71 4.74 -2.12
C GLN A 770 38.74 3.22 -1.92
N ARG A 771 39.53 2.74 -0.95
CA ARG A 771 39.53 1.33 -0.56
C ARG A 771 38.26 0.99 0.22
N VAL A 772 37.38 0.17 -0.38
CA VAL A 772 36.11 -0.26 0.23
C VAL A 772 36.08 -1.79 0.35
N PRO A 773 35.72 -2.36 1.51
CA PRO A 773 35.60 -3.81 1.68
C PRO A 773 34.39 -4.36 0.93
N MET A 774 34.57 -5.52 0.29
CA MET A 774 33.62 -6.14 -0.63
C MET A 774 33.44 -7.63 -0.32
N LEU A 775 32.19 -8.05 -0.09
CA LEU A 775 31.78 -9.44 0.02
C LEU A 775 30.87 -9.79 -1.17
N VAL A 776 31.19 -10.86 -1.90
CA VAL A 776 30.39 -11.34 -3.04
C VAL A 776 29.89 -12.75 -2.75
N VAL A 777 28.57 -12.94 -2.78
CA VAL A 777 27.91 -14.24 -2.63
C VAL A 777 27.32 -14.66 -3.98
N VAL A 778 27.90 -15.69 -4.60
CA VAL A 778 27.47 -16.20 -5.90
C VAL A 778 26.68 -17.49 -5.72
N LYS A 779 25.37 -17.48 -5.98
CA LYS A 779 24.57 -18.71 -6.01
C LYS A 779 24.98 -19.55 -7.22
N SER A 780 25.31 -20.82 -7.01
CA SER A 780 25.84 -21.71 -8.06
C SER A 780 24.90 -22.83 -8.48
N GLY A 781 23.85 -23.11 -7.70
CA GLY A 781 23.09 -24.36 -7.82
C GLY A 781 23.78 -25.49 -7.08
N THR A 782 23.08 -26.62 -6.94
CA THR A 782 23.70 -27.91 -6.60
C THR A 782 24.52 -28.42 -7.80
N PRO A 783 25.44 -29.40 -7.63
CA PRO A 783 26.14 -30.01 -8.76
C PRO A 783 25.19 -30.61 -9.80
N ASP A 784 24.01 -31.08 -9.37
CA ASP A 784 22.96 -31.61 -10.23
C ASP A 784 22.29 -30.51 -11.10
N GLU A 785 22.29 -29.24 -10.64
CA GLU A 785 21.77 -28.08 -11.38
C GLU A 785 22.82 -27.38 -12.27
N ALA A 786 24.10 -27.79 -12.21
CA ALA A 786 25.19 -27.10 -12.91
C ALA A 786 25.07 -27.10 -14.45
N SER A 787 24.28 -28.02 -15.03
CA SER A 787 23.98 -28.09 -16.46
C SER A 787 22.61 -27.51 -16.85
N ALA A 788 21.85 -26.96 -15.90
CA ALA A 788 20.56 -26.33 -16.17
C ALA A 788 20.72 -24.91 -16.76
N LYS A 789 19.71 -24.43 -17.50
CA LYS A 789 19.73 -23.10 -18.16
C LYS A 789 19.97 -21.90 -17.22
N LYS A 790 19.70 -22.04 -15.91
CA LYS A 790 19.77 -20.98 -14.90
C LYS A 790 20.24 -21.53 -13.54
N PRO A 791 21.51 -21.97 -13.38
CA PRO A 791 22.00 -22.62 -12.17
C PRO A 791 21.91 -21.67 -10.96
N GLY A 792 21.36 -22.14 -9.84
CA GLY A 792 21.37 -21.40 -8.57
C GLY A 792 20.42 -20.19 -8.46
N ASN A 793 19.80 -19.75 -9.55
CA ASN A 793 18.77 -18.70 -9.57
C ASN A 793 17.58 -19.11 -8.68
N ARG A 794 17.19 -18.20 -7.77
CA ARG A 794 16.03 -18.34 -6.86
C ARG A 794 15.25 -17.03 -6.63
N GLY A 795 15.62 -15.92 -7.27
CA GLY A 795 14.97 -14.61 -7.18
C GLY A 795 15.61 -13.64 -6.19
N LYS A 796 15.36 -12.33 -6.38
CA LYS A 796 15.80 -11.23 -5.50
C LYS A 796 15.34 -11.44 -4.04
N ARG A 797 14.13 -11.97 -3.81
CA ARG A 797 13.62 -12.33 -2.48
C ARG A 797 14.51 -13.35 -1.75
N ASP A 798 15.02 -14.37 -2.45
CA ASP A 798 15.98 -15.33 -1.87
C ASP A 798 17.31 -14.65 -1.55
N SER A 799 17.79 -13.75 -2.41
CA SER A 799 19.02 -12.97 -2.14
C SER A 799 18.88 -12.07 -0.90
N GLN A 800 17.74 -11.41 -0.72
CA GLN A 800 17.44 -10.64 0.50
C GLN A 800 17.33 -11.55 1.74
N ILE A 801 16.69 -12.72 1.62
CA ILE A 801 16.58 -13.69 2.72
C ILE A 801 17.94 -14.25 3.16
N ILE A 802 18.92 -14.45 2.26
CA ILE A 802 20.29 -14.83 2.66
C ILE A 802 20.86 -13.83 3.68
N LEU A 803 20.74 -12.52 3.43
CA LEU A 803 21.18 -11.49 4.38
C LEU A 803 20.32 -11.46 5.65
N MET A 804 18.99 -11.50 5.52
CA MET A 804 18.08 -11.37 6.66
C MET A 804 18.18 -12.57 7.62
N SER A 805 18.30 -13.79 7.08
CA SER A 805 18.55 -15.02 7.86
C SER A 805 19.91 -14.98 8.55
N PHE A 806 20.96 -14.57 7.83
CA PHE A 806 22.30 -14.40 8.38
C PHE A 806 22.31 -13.44 9.58
N LEU A 807 21.74 -12.24 9.42
CA LEU A 807 21.68 -11.23 10.49
C LEU A 807 20.83 -11.70 11.68
N GLN A 808 19.70 -12.38 11.45
CA GLN A 808 18.93 -13.00 12.53
C GLN A 808 19.81 -13.99 13.32
N LYS A 809 20.46 -14.93 12.63
CA LYS A 809 21.24 -15.98 13.30
C LYS A 809 22.41 -15.43 14.11
N VAL A 810 23.08 -14.40 13.58
CA VAL A 810 24.13 -13.66 14.28
C VAL A 810 23.58 -12.95 15.53
N MET A 811 22.45 -12.25 15.42
CA MET A 811 21.88 -11.50 16.55
C MET A 811 21.30 -12.38 17.68
N PHE A 812 20.93 -13.62 17.40
CA PHE A 812 20.28 -14.52 18.36
C PHE A 812 21.16 -15.71 18.83
N ASP A 813 22.39 -15.84 18.31
CA ASP A 813 23.23 -17.05 18.38
C ASP A 813 22.46 -18.33 17.98
N GLU A 814 21.72 -18.24 16.87
CA GLU A 814 21.06 -19.41 16.29
C GLU A 814 22.02 -20.25 15.44
N ARG A 815 21.53 -21.43 15.05
CA ARG A 815 22.23 -22.36 14.17
C ARG A 815 22.32 -21.77 12.77
N MET A 816 23.54 -21.71 12.24
CA MET A 816 23.86 -21.21 10.91
C MET A 816 24.29 -22.32 9.97
N THR A 817 24.19 -22.06 8.67
CA THR A 817 24.76 -22.89 7.60
C THR A 817 26.27 -22.67 7.46
N GLU A 818 26.95 -23.57 6.74
CA GLU A 818 28.34 -23.37 6.33
C GLU A 818 28.52 -22.11 5.47
N LEU A 819 27.52 -21.77 4.63
CA LEU A 819 27.49 -20.52 3.85
C LEU A 819 27.53 -19.29 4.75
N GLU A 820 26.64 -19.25 5.74
CA GLU A 820 26.54 -18.15 6.70
C GLU A 820 27.79 -18.05 7.59
N PHE A 821 28.44 -19.17 7.91
CA PHE A 821 29.70 -19.19 8.65
C PHE A 821 30.84 -18.55 7.86
N GLU A 822 31.01 -18.87 6.56
CA GLU A 822 32.01 -18.18 5.74
C GLU A 822 31.62 -16.75 5.36
N MET A 823 30.33 -16.38 5.33
CA MET A 823 29.92 -14.96 5.30
C MET A 823 30.38 -14.23 6.56
N PHE A 824 30.19 -14.80 7.76
CA PHE A 824 30.66 -14.23 9.03
C PHE A 824 32.17 -14.03 9.01
N ASN A 825 32.91 -15.08 8.66
CA ASN A 825 34.37 -15.04 8.60
C ASN A 825 34.85 -14.07 7.51
N GLY A 826 34.20 -14.03 6.34
CA GLY A 826 34.51 -13.12 5.25
C GLY A 826 34.42 -11.65 5.66
N ILE A 827 33.28 -11.25 6.26
CA ILE A 827 33.07 -9.89 6.78
C ILE A 827 34.13 -9.54 7.83
N TRP A 828 34.38 -10.42 8.79
CA TRP A 828 35.35 -10.14 9.86
C TRP A 828 36.78 -9.99 9.35
N LYS A 829 37.21 -10.83 8.39
CA LYS A 829 38.52 -10.74 7.72
C LYS A 829 38.74 -9.38 7.02
N ILE A 830 37.73 -8.84 6.33
CA ILE A 830 37.87 -7.65 5.46
C ILE A 830 37.46 -6.32 6.10
N THR A 831 36.80 -6.33 7.27
CA THR A 831 36.40 -5.09 7.98
C THR A 831 37.03 -4.95 9.37
N GLY A 832 37.57 -6.04 9.93
CA GLY A 832 38.01 -6.11 11.32
C GLY A 832 36.87 -6.13 12.36
N MET A 833 35.61 -5.95 11.93
CA MET A 833 34.42 -5.89 12.77
C MET A 833 33.56 -7.15 12.59
N SER A 834 32.93 -7.62 13.67
CA SER A 834 31.97 -8.72 13.58
C SER A 834 30.60 -8.22 13.03
N PRO A 835 29.82 -9.09 12.35
CA PRO A 835 28.60 -8.67 11.64
C PRO A 835 27.47 -8.15 12.55
N ASP A 836 27.52 -8.41 13.85
CA ASP A 836 26.56 -7.94 14.85
C ASP A 836 26.64 -6.43 15.11
N TYR A 837 27.76 -5.77 14.80
CA TYR A 837 27.92 -4.32 14.94
C TYR A 837 27.08 -3.50 13.95
N TYR A 838 26.63 -4.10 12.84
CA TYR A 838 25.88 -3.39 11.79
C TYR A 838 24.47 -2.98 12.25
N GLU A 839 24.10 -1.74 11.94
CA GLU A 839 22.83 -1.13 12.38
C GLU A 839 21.84 -0.90 11.25
N VAL A 840 22.32 -0.67 10.03
CA VAL A 840 21.49 -0.34 8.85
C VAL A 840 21.97 -1.09 7.62
N VAL A 841 21.02 -1.38 6.72
CA VAL A 841 21.30 -1.88 5.37
C VAL A 841 20.67 -0.94 4.34
N LEU A 842 21.50 -0.40 3.46
CA LEU A 842 21.08 0.20 2.19
C LEU A 842 20.83 -0.93 1.18
N MET A 843 19.68 -0.93 0.51
CA MET A 843 19.37 -1.80 -0.61
C MET A 843 19.39 -0.97 -1.90
N VAL A 844 20.15 -1.45 -2.90
CA VAL A 844 20.32 -0.80 -4.21
C VAL A 844 20.16 -1.86 -5.30
N ASP A 845 19.42 -1.54 -6.36
CA ASP A 845 19.38 -2.38 -7.57
C ASP A 845 20.65 -2.12 -8.42
N ALA A 846 21.16 -3.15 -9.09
CA ALA A 846 22.48 -3.12 -9.74
C ALA A 846 22.63 -2.15 -10.93
N ASP A 847 21.58 -1.42 -11.29
CA ASP A 847 21.49 -0.41 -12.37
C ASP A 847 21.35 1.05 -11.86
N THR A 848 21.47 1.27 -10.55
CA THR A 848 21.10 2.53 -9.89
C THR A 848 22.31 3.29 -9.35
N LYS A 849 22.59 4.46 -9.93
CA LYS A 849 23.71 5.35 -9.55
C LYS A 849 23.32 6.24 -8.37
N VAL A 850 24.03 6.14 -7.25
CA VAL A 850 23.80 6.90 -6.01
C VAL A 850 24.49 8.27 -6.08
N PHE A 851 23.89 9.33 -5.52
CA PHE A 851 24.53 10.65 -5.38
C PHE A 851 25.38 10.71 -4.09
N PRO A 852 26.59 11.31 -4.05
CA PRO A 852 27.61 10.96 -3.06
C PRO A 852 27.25 11.18 -1.58
N ASP A 853 26.53 12.25 -1.26
CA ASP A 853 26.12 12.59 0.11
C ASP A 853 24.89 11.80 0.61
N SER A 854 24.29 10.97 -0.26
CA SER A 854 22.96 10.41 -0.01
C SER A 854 22.99 9.29 1.03
N LEU A 855 24.08 8.52 1.10
CA LEU A 855 24.29 7.56 2.18
C LEU A 855 24.37 8.27 3.54
N THR A 856 25.13 9.37 3.62
CA THR A 856 25.25 10.20 4.82
C THR A 856 23.90 10.83 5.22
N HIS A 857 23.10 11.31 4.27
CA HIS A 857 21.74 11.77 4.55
C HIS A 857 20.82 10.65 5.08
N MET A 858 20.89 9.43 4.52
CA MET A 858 20.10 8.29 4.99
C MET A 858 20.49 7.82 6.40
N VAL A 859 21.79 7.65 6.68
CA VAL A 859 22.26 7.25 8.02
C VAL A 859 21.94 8.35 9.04
N GLY A 860 22.17 9.62 8.72
CA GLY A 860 21.83 10.74 9.60
C GLY A 860 20.35 10.78 9.99
N ALA A 861 19.43 10.44 9.07
CA ALA A 861 18.01 10.30 9.38
C ALA A 861 17.74 9.15 10.36
N MET A 862 18.34 7.97 10.13
CA MET A 862 18.22 6.81 11.04
C MET A 862 18.79 7.08 12.44
N ILE A 863 19.85 7.87 12.56
CA ILE A 863 20.49 8.18 13.85
C ILE A 863 19.76 9.31 14.60
N HIS A 864 19.12 10.24 13.89
CA HIS A 864 18.33 11.31 14.51
C HIS A 864 16.95 10.84 15.04
N ASP A 865 16.31 9.83 14.44
CA ASP A 865 15.06 9.26 14.94
C ASP A 865 15.13 7.71 15.02
N PRO A 866 15.28 7.12 16.23
CA PRO A 866 15.38 5.67 16.41
C PRO A 866 14.05 4.93 16.21
N GLU A 867 12.92 5.63 16.00
CA GLU A 867 11.62 5.02 15.66
C GLU A 867 11.53 4.66 14.17
N ILE A 868 12.32 5.29 13.30
CA ILE A 868 12.39 4.93 11.87
C ILE A 868 12.91 3.50 11.73
N MET A 869 12.16 2.65 11.03
CA MET A 869 12.56 1.28 10.68
C MET A 869 12.98 1.12 9.22
N GLY A 870 12.52 2.01 8.34
CA GLY A 870 12.88 2.03 6.93
C GLY A 870 12.68 3.42 6.32
N LEU A 871 13.42 3.73 5.27
CA LEU A 871 13.28 4.97 4.51
C LEU A 871 13.67 4.78 3.05
N CYS A 872 13.26 5.70 2.18
CA CYS A 872 13.72 5.76 0.78
C CYS A 872 14.16 7.17 0.37
N GLY A 873 15.07 7.24 -0.60
CA GLY A 873 15.48 8.48 -1.24
C GLY A 873 14.54 8.89 -2.38
N GLU A 874 14.92 9.95 -3.10
CA GLU A 874 14.29 10.32 -4.37
C GLU A 874 14.96 9.60 -5.54
N THR A 875 14.19 8.89 -6.37
CA THR A 875 14.69 8.26 -7.60
C THR A 875 14.46 9.18 -8.79
N LYS A 876 15.54 9.72 -9.37
CA LYS A 876 15.54 10.44 -10.65
C LYS A 876 15.63 9.48 -11.84
N ILE A 877 15.20 9.95 -13.00
CA ILE A 877 15.35 9.28 -14.29
C ILE A 877 16.54 9.89 -15.02
N ALA A 878 17.46 9.06 -15.53
CA ALA A 878 18.60 9.53 -16.30
C ALA A 878 18.29 9.74 -17.80
N ASN A 879 17.65 8.76 -18.43
CA ASN A 879 17.37 8.77 -19.88
C ASN A 879 16.09 9.55 -20.27
N LYS A 880 15.85 10.71 -19.65
CA LYS A 880 14.57 11.47 -19.72
C LYS A 880 14.04 11.65 -21.16
N THR A 881 14.92 11.97 -22.10
CA THR A 881 14.61 12.28 -23.51
C THR A 881 14.89 11.16 -24.52
N ALA A 882 15.33 9.97 -24.09
CA ALA A 882 15.82 8.92 -25.00
C ALA A 882 14.75 8.36 -25.95
N SER A 883 13.49 8.23 -25.50
CA SER A 883 12.37 7.85 -26.35
C SER A 883 11.06 8.49 -25.88
N TRP A 884 10.00 8.43 -26.68
CA TRP A 884 8.67 8.87 -26.23
C TRP A 884 8.19 8.08 -24.99
N VAL A 885 8.68 6.84 -24.80
CA VAL A 885 8.35 5.97 -23.66
C VAL A 885 9.07 6.44 -22.38
N SER A 886 10.31 6.93 -22.47
CA SER A 886 10.98 7.56 -21.32
C SER A 886 10.32 8.89 -20.98
N MET A 887 9.96 9.70 -21.99
CA MET A 887 9.33 11.02 -21.81
C MET A 887 8.02 10.96 -21.01
N ILE A 888 7.14 9.98 -21.26
CA ILE A 888 5.87 9.85 -20.53
C ILE A 888 6.03 9.41 -19.06
N GLN A 889 7.22 8.94 -18.66
CA GLN A 889 7.51 8.49 -17.29
C GLN A 889 8.08 9.60 -16.39
N VAL A 890 8.67 10.67 -16.97
CA VAL A 890 9.38 11.72 -16.20
C VAL A 890 8.51 12.35 -15.12
N PHE A 891 7.24 12.64 -15.44
CA PHE A 891 6.32 13.26 -14.50
C PHE A 891 5.67 12.28 -13.51
N GLU A 892 5.54 11.01 -13.88
CA GLU A 892 4.98 9.96 -13.01
C GLU A 892 5.92 9.67 -11.83
N TYR A 893 7.22 9.54 -12.09
CA TYR A 893 8.25 9.47 -11.05
C TYR A 893 8.28 10.75 -10.18
N PHE A 894 8.10 11.93 -10.78
CA PHE A 894 8.06 13.20 -10.05
C PHE A 894 6.89 13.24 -9.05
N ILE A 895 5.65 12.95 -9.49
CA ILE A 895 4.46 12.90 -8.62
C ILE A 895 4.59 11.82 -7.55
N SER A 896 5.10 10.64 -7.89
CA SER A 896 5.28 9.54 -6.93
C SER A 896 6.09 9.97 -5.71
N HIS A 897 7.16 10.75 -5.91
CA HIS A 897 8.00 11.26 -4.83
C HIS A 897 7.46 12.56 -4.20
N HIS A 898 7.11 13.57 -5.00
CA HIS A 898 6.79 14.92 -4.51
C HIS A 898 5.34 15.09 -4.02
N LEU A 899 4.42 14.18 -4.37
CA LEU A 899 3.04 14.18 -3.86
C LEU A 899 2.78 12.96 -2.98
N SER A 900 2.88 11.74 -3.52
CA SER A 900 2.45 10.53 -2.80
C SER A 900 3.35 10.21 -1.61
N LYS A 901 4.65 9.97 -1.83
CA LYS A 901 5.61 9.67 -0.75
C LYS A 901 5.77 10.82 0.26
N ALA A 902 5.72 12.07 -0.22
CA ALA A 902 5.70 13.26 0.62
C ALA A 902 4.48 13.26 1.58
N PHE A 903 3.28 12.97 1.08
CA PHE A 903 2.06 12.84 1.88
C PHE A 903 2.15 11.69 2.89
N GLU A 904 2.49 10.47 2.46
CA GLU A 904 2.59 9.30 3.36
C GLU A 904 3.61 9.51 4.48
N SER A 905 4.72 10.18 4.16
CA SER A 905 5.80 10.45 5.11
C SER A 905 5.43 11.49 6.18
N VAL A 906 4.33 12.26 6.05
CA VAL A 906 3.80 13.09 7.15
C VAL A 906 3.23 12.22 8.27
N PHE A 907 2.61 11.09 7.92
CA PHE A 907 2.07 10.12 8.88
C PHE A 907 3.13 9.12 9.37
N GLY A 908 4.36 9.18 8.85
CA GLY A 908 5.40 8.19 9.09
C GLY A 908 5.05 6.79 8.56
N GLY A 909 4.18 6.71 7.55
CA GLY A 909 3.60 5.47 7.04
C GLY A 909 3.75 5.30 5.54
N VAL A 910 4.95 5.54 4.99
CA VAL A 910 5.25 5.25 3.57
C VAL A 910 4.96 3.79 3.28
N THR A 911 4.08 3.51 2.31
CA THR A 911 3.55 2.15 2.06
C THR A 911 4.51 1.27 1.25
N CYS A 912 5.39 1.91 0.46
CA CYS A 912 6.24 1.27 -0.53
C CYS A 912 7.65 1.90 -0.53
N LEU A 913 8.62 1.25 0.11
CA LEU A 913 10.03 1.59 -0.05
C LEU A 913 10.57 0.94 -1.34
N PRO A 914 11.09 1.69 -2.34
CA PRO A 914 11.53 1.11 -3.61
C PRO A 914 12.85 0.37 -3.44
N GLY A 915 12.94 -0.87 -3.92
CA GLY A 915 14.14 -1.70 -3.80
C GLY A 915 15.38 -1.15 -4.50
N CYS A 916 15.22 -0.23 -5.45
CA CYS A 916 16.34 0.41 -6.13
C CYS A 916 17.10 1.39 -5.26
N PHE A 917 16.47 2.00 -4.25
CA PHE A 917 17.12 2.94 -3.33
C PHE A 917 16.34 3.15 -2.03
N CYS A 918 16.49 2.21 -1.10
CA CYS A 918 15.94 2.30 0.25
C CYS A 918 16.93 1.84 1.31
N MET A 919 16.71 2.24 2.56
CA MET A 919 17.50 1.80 3.71
C MET A 919 16.58 1.26 4.80
N TYR A 920 16.89 0.06 5.30
CA TYR A 920 16.22 -0.58 6.43
C TYR A 920 17.13 -0.61 7.65
N ARG A 921 16.54 -0.56 8.84
CA ARG A 921 17.29 -0.73 10.10
C ARG A 921 17.37 -2.21 10.47
N ILE A 922 18.58 -2.69 10.76
CA ILE A 922 18.85 -4.05 11.22
C ILE A 922 18.40 -4.21 12.68
N LYS A 923 18.86 -3.31 13.55
CA LYS A 923 18.61 -3.31 15.00
C LYS A 923 18.36 -1.89 15.52
N ALA A 924 17.53 -1.73 16.55
CA ALA A 924 17.21 -0.43 17.16
C ALA A 924 17.38 -0.46 18.69
N PRO A 925 17.86 0.61 19.34
CA PRO A 925 17.86 0.72 20.79
C PRO A 925 16.43 0.81 21.35
N LYS A 926 16.21 0.28 22.55
CA LYS A 926 14.92 0.32 23.27
C LYS A 926 15.13 0.59 24.76
N GLY A 927 14.81 1.80 25.19
CA GLY A 927 14.95 2.25 26.58
C GLY A 927 16.40 2.58 26.97
N GLY A 928 16.60 3.05 28.19
CA GLY A 928 17.90 3.53 28.69
C GLY A 928 18.86 2.44 29.22
N GLN A 929 18.63 1.16 28.89
CA GLN A 929 19.39 0.02 29.42
C GLN A 929 20.11 -0.78 28.30
N ASN A 930 20.73 -0.07 27.35
CA ASN A 930 21.58 -0.64 26.28
C ASN A 930 20.98 -1.82 25.47
N TYR A 931 19.65 -1.97 25.48
CA TYR A 931 18.97 -3.13 24.93
C TYR A 931 18.59 -2.90 23.46
N TRP A 932 19.10 -3.75 22.58
CA TRP A 932 18.84 -3.70 21.15
C TRP A 932 17.74 -4.68 20.74
N VAL A 933 16.85 -4.21 19.86
CA VAL A 933 15.75 -4.99 19.28
C VAL A 933 16.02 -5.20 17.79
N PRO A 934 16.04 -6.44 17.27
CA PRO A 934 16.10 -6.69 15.83
C PRO A 934 14.81 -6.21 15.15
N ILE A 935 14.98 -5.49 14.04
CA ILE A 935 13.93 -4.85 13.26
C ILE A 935 13.80 -5.58 11.92
N LEU A 936 14.73 -5.41 10.98
CA LEU A 936 14.77 -6.24 9.76
C LEU A 936 15.14 -7.71 10.06
N ALA A 937 16.05 -7.93 11.01
CA ALA A 937 16.50 -9.25 11.45
C ALA A 937 15.53 -9.94 12.45
N ASN A 938 14.26 -9.54 12.47
CA ASN A 938 13.26 -10.06 13.39
C ASN A 938 12.70 -11.42 12.90
N PRO A 939 12.63 -12.47 13.73
CA PRO A 939 12.19 -13.79 13.28
C PRO A 939 10.80 -13.83 12.63
N ASP A 940 9.82 -13.06 13.12
CA ASP A 940 8.49 -13.00 12.50
C ASP A 940 8.54 -12.35 11.10
N VAL A 941 9.46 -11.41 10.86
CA VAL A 941 9.68 -10.79 9.53
C VAL A 941 10.38 -11.77 8.60
N VAL A 942 11.45 -12.45 9.04
CA VAL A 942 12.18 -13.42 8.22
C VAL A 942 11.30 -14.63 7.87
N GLU A 943 10.55 -15.16 8.85
CA GLU A 943 9.63 -16.29 8.68
C GLU A 943 8.58 -15.99 7.60
N HIS A 944 7.80 -14.90 7.74
CA HIS A 944 6.79 -14.50 6.76
C HIS A 944 7.37 -14.05 5.41
N TYR A 945 8.57 -13.47 5.36
CA TYR A 945 9.21 -13.10 4.10
C TYR A 945 9.79 -14.31 3.35
N SER A 946 10.12 -15.39 4.06
CA SER A 946 10.63 -16.66 3.51
C SER A 946 9.53 -17.63 3.02
N GLU A 947 8.25 -17.25 3.06
CA GLU A 947 7.14 -18.17 2.77
C GLU A 947 7.17 -18.74 1.35
N ASN A 948 7.02 -20.06 1.22
CA ASN A 948 7.17 -20.81 -0.04
C ASN A 948 5.85 -21.44 -0.55
N VAL A 949 4.78 -21.43 0.23
CA VAL A 949 3.52 -22.14 -0.09
C VAL A 949 2.58 -21.22 -0.89
N VAL A 950 2.88 -21.08 -2.17
CA VAL A 950 2.20 -20.09 -3.04
C VAL A 950 0.99 -20.68 -3.76
N GLU A 951 -0.08 -20.99 -3.02
CA GLU A 951 -1.26 -21.71 -3.52
C GLU A 951 -2.34 -20.88 -4.23
N THR A 952 -2.44 -19.58 -3.93
CA THR A 952 -3.48 -18.68 -4.49
C THR A 952 -2.88 -17.68 -5.47
N LEU A 953 -3.71 -17.10 -6.35
CA LEU A 953 -3.27 -16.02 -7.23
C LEU A 953 -2.89 -14.77 -6.43
N HIS A 954 -3.54 -14.50 -5.29
CA HIS A 954 -3.16 -13.40 -4.40
C HIS A 954 -1.73 -13.58 -3.87
N THR A 955 -1.44 -14.72 -3.24
CA THR A 955 -0.12 -15.00 -2.65
C THR A 955 0.98 -14.97 -3.72
N LYS A 956 0.69 -15.41 -4.96
CA LYS A 956 1.64 -15.35 -6.08
C LYS A 956 1.95 -13.93 -6.53
N ASN A 957 0.94 -13.08 -6.71
CA ASN A 957 1.17 -11.67 -7.07
C ASN A 957 1.87 -10.89 -5.94
N LEU A 958 1.61 -11.23 -4.68
CA LEU A 958 2.23 -10.60 -3.51
C LEU A 958 3.71 -10.99 -3.33
N LEU A 959 4.04 -12.29 -3.39
CA LEU A 959 5.38 -12.81 -3.07
C LEU A 959 6.37 -12.83 -4.26
N LEU A 960 5.89 -12.79 -5.51
CA LEU A 960 6.74 -13.01 -6.70
C LEU A 960 6.92 -11.77 -7.62
N LEU A 961 6.09 -10.72 -7.48
CA LEU A 961 6.08 -9.57 -8.40
C LEU A 961 6.36 -8.20 -7.75
N GLY A 962 6.56 -8.15 -6.43
CA GLY A 962 6.74 -6.91 -5.68
C GLY A 962 7.22 -7.15 -4.24
N GLU A 963 8.26 -7.95 -4.12
CA GLU A 963 8.91 -8.37 -2.89
C GLU A 963 9.29 -7.18 -1.97
N ASP A 964 9.85 -6.10 -2.54
CA ASP A 964 10.24 -4.89 -1.79
C ASP A 964 9.03 -4.18 -1.12
N ARG A 965 7.84 -4.25 -1.74
CA ARG A 965 6.58 -3.75 -1.18
C ARG A 965 5.98 -4.68 -0.13
N TYR A 966 6.05 -5.99 -0.37
CA TYR A 966 5.64 -6.97 0.62
C TYR A 966 6.49 -6.84 1.89
N LEU A 967 7.81 -6.61 1.77
CA LEU A 967 8.69 -6.29 2.89
C LEU A 967 8.26 -4.99 3.60
N SER A 968 8.01 -3.91 2.84
CA SER A 968 7.49 -2.63 3.39
C SER A 968 6.21 -2.84 4.23
N THR A 969 5.26 -3.61 3.70
CA THR A 969 3.98 -3.94 4.34
C THR A 969 4.13 -4.85 5.54
N LEU A 970 4.96 -5.89 5.45
CA LEU A 970 5.25 -6.81 6.56
C LEU A 970 5.91 -6.06 7.73
N MET A 971 6.78 -5.09 7.45
CA MET A 971 7.40 -4.24 8.45
C MET A 971 6.37 -3.31 9.13
N LEU A 972 5.42 -2.72 8.39
CA LEU A 972 4.28 -1.97 8.97
C LEU A 972 3.37 -2.87 9.83
N LYS A 973 3.11 -4.10 9.38
CA LYS A 973 2.25 -5.10 10.05
C LYS A 973 2.86 -5.62 11.35
N THR A 974 4.19 -5.81 11.39
CA THR A 974 4.93 -6.29 12.57
C THR A 974 5.28 -5.17 13.55
N PHE A 975 5.53 -3.94 13.08
CA PHE A 975 5.91 -2.80 13.90
C PHE A 975 5.05 -1.54 13.65
N PRO A 976 3.73 -1.57 13.89
CA PRO A 976 2.83 -0.44 13.58
C PRO A 976 3.12 0.85 14.37
N LYS A 977 3.94 0.78 15.43
CA LYS A 977 4.42 1.93 16.22
C LYS A 977 5.77 2.50 15.75
N ARG A 978 6.31 2.03 14.63
CA ARG A 978 7.56 2.51 14.01
C ARG A 978 7.27 3.20 12.68
N LYS A 979 8.21 4.04 12.24
CA LYS A 979 8.02 4.91 11.08
C LYS A 979 8.68 4.35 9.81
N GLN A 980 8.02 4.51 8.68
CA GLN A 980 8.64 4.47 7.34
C GLN A 980 8.51 5.86 6.69
N ILE A 981 9.63 6.44 6.26
CA ILE A 981 9.69 7.84 5.80
C ILE A 981 10.35 8.01 4.42
N PHE A 982 10.14 9.17 3.82
CA PHE A 982 10.81 9.62 2.61
C PHE A 982 11.88 10.66 2.97
N VAL A 983 13.10 10.54 2.45
CA VAL A 983 14.21 11.48 2.68
C VAL A 983 14.62 12.10 1.35
N PRO A 984 14.01 13.23 0.93
CA PRO A 984 14.24 13.84 -0.39
C PRO A 984 15.66 14.40 -0.59
N GLN A 985 16.47 14.48 0.46
CA GLN A 985 17.89 14.85 0.37
C GLN A 985 18.72 13.73 -0.25
N ALA A 986 18.40 12.47 0.06
CA ALA A 986 19.11 11.33 -0.49
C ALA A 986 18.56 11.04 -1.89
N VAL A 987 19.41 11.04 -2.91
CA VAL A 987 19.01 10.94 -4.32
C VAL A 987 19.80 9.86 -5.05
N CYS A 988 19.12 9.13 -5.92
CA CYS A 988 19.75 8.26 -6.93
C CYS A 988 19.21 8.59 -8.33
N LYS A 989 19.85 8.05 -9.37
CA LYS A 989 19.28 8.01 -10.72
C LYS A 989 19.37 6.61 -11.33
N THR A 990 18.35 6.24 -12.10
CA THR A 990 18.22 4.94 -12.78
C THR A 990 17.79 5.15 -14.24
N ILE A 991 17.85 4.09 -15.04
CA ILE A 991 17.39 4.04 -16.43
C ILE A 991 15.95 3.50 -16.44
N VAL A 992 15.01 4.21 -17.07
CA VAL A 992 13.64 3.70 -17.28
C VAL A 992 13.51 3.01 -18.63
N PRO A 993 12.55 2.07 -18.80
CA PRO A 993 12.28 1.46 -20.09
C PRO A 993 12.03 2.50 -21.20
N ASP A 994 12.81 2.41 -22.26
CA ASP A 994 12.72 3.17 -23.50
C ASP A 994 11.87 2.44 -24.57
N GLU A 995 11.78 1.11 -24.49
CA GLU A 995 10.84 0.27 -25.25
C GLU A 995 9.46 0.14 -24.57
N PHE A 996 8.38 0.34 -25.34
CA PHE A 996 7.01 0.21 -24.81
C PHE A 996 6.63 -1.23 -24.39
N LYS A 997 7.22 -2.26 -25.03
CA LYS A 997 7.03 -3.67 -24.62
C LYS A 997 7.65 -3.96 -23.26
N VAL A 998 8.84 -3.40 -23.02
CA VAL A 998 9.55 -3.50 -21.75
C VAL A 998 8.78 -2.73 -20.66
N LEU A 999 8.27 -1.53 -20.96
CA LEU A 999 7.38 -0.78 -20.06
C LEU A 999 6.10 -1.58 -19.71
N LEU A 1000 5.43 -2.20 -20.70
CA LEU A 1000 4.25 -3.04 -20.46
C LEU A 1000 4.56 -4.20 -19.50
N SER A 1001 5.70 -4.88 -19.66
CA SER A 1001 6.09 -5.97 -18.75
C SER A 1001 6.39 -5.47 -17.34
N GLN A 1002 7.12 -4.36 -17.20
CA GLN A 1002 7.41 -3.73 -15.90
C GLN A 1002 6.12 -3.30 -15.19
N ARG A 1003 5.24 -2.56 -15.88
CA ARG A 1003 4.04 -1.97 -15.28
C ARG A 1003 2.94 -2.98 -15.00
N ARG A 1004 2.87 -4.10 -15.73
CA ARG A 1004 2.09 -5.29 -15.31
C ARG A 1004 2.51 -5.76 -13.92
N ARG A 1005 3.82 -6.02 -13.70
CA ARG A 1005 4.32 -6.50 -12.40
C ARG A 1005 3.99 -5.50 -11.29
N TRP A 1006 4.26 -4.22 -11.53
CA TRP A 1006 4.02 -3.16 -10.54
C TRP A 1006 2.53 -2.95 -10.24
N ILE A 1007 1.64 -2.89 -11.23
CA ILE A 1007 0.20 -2.68 -11.00
C ILE A 1007 -0.41 -3.89 -10.27
N ASN A 1008 -0.07 -5.12 -10.68
CA ASN A 1008 -0.56 -6.32 -10.01
C ASN A 1008 -0.08 -6.39 -8.55
N SER A 1009 1.21 -6.11 -8.31
CA SER A 1009 1.75 -5.96 -6.96
C SER A 1009 1.02 -4.88 -6.16
N THR A 1010 0.71 -3.71 -6.76
CA THR A 1010 0.01 -2.61 -6.06
C THR A 1010 -1.34 -3.09 -5.54
N VAL A 1011 -2.15 -3.72 -6.39
CA VAL A 1011 -3.52 -4.17 -6.02
C VAL A 1011 -3.48 -5.18 -4.88
N HIS A 1012 -2.61 -6.19 -4.96
CA HIS A 1012 -2.52 -7.23 -3.93
C HIS A 1012 -1.88 -6.73 -2.62
N ASN A 1013 -0.95 -5.79 -2.70
CA ASN A 1013 -0.31 -5.19 -1.53
C ASN A 1013 -1.24 -4.22 -0.79
N LEU A 1014 -1.96 -3.34 -1.52
CA LEU A 1014 -2.98 -2.47 -0.93
C LEU A 1014 -4.11 -3.29 -0.29
N MET A 1015 -4.48 -4.44 -0.85
CA MET A 1015 -5.47 -5.35 -0.26
C MET A 1015 -5.04 -5.86 1.13
N GLU A 1016 -3.75 -6.17 1.34
CA GLU A 1016 -3.20 -6.49 2.67
C GLU A 1016 -3.13 -5.26 3.58
N LEU A 1017 -2.69 -4.10 3.08
CA LEU A 1017 -2.59 -2.86 3.87
C LEU A 1017 -3.95 -2.35 4.38
N VAL A 1018 -5.03 -2.52 3.61
CA VAL A 1018 -6.41 -2.23 4.08
C VAL A 1018 -6.80 -3.07 5.31
N LEU A 1019 -6.19 -4.23 5.52
CA LEU A 1019 -6.44 -5.09 6.70
C LEU A 1019 -5.58 -4.72 7.92
N VAL A 1020 -4.59 -3.83 7.78
CA VAL A 1020 -3.75 -3.35 8.90
C VAL A 1020 -4.50 -2.26 9.67
N ARG A 1021 -4.95 -2.61 10.88
CA ARG A 1021 -5.83 -1.77 11.72
C ARG A 1021 -5.11 -0.63 12.44
N ASP A 1022 -3.81 -0.76 12.66
CA ASP A 1022 -3.00 0.16 13.48
C ASP A 1022 -2.20 1.17 12.64
N LEU A 1023 -2.61 1.43 11.39
CA LEU A 1023 -2.00 2.48 10.55
C LEU A 1023 -2.27 3.87 11.13
N CYS A 1024 -1.23 4.68 11.26
CA CYS A 1024 -1.29 6.03 11.83
C CYS A 1024 -2.35 6.91 11.14
N GLY A 1025 -3.19 7.60 11.90
CA GLY A 1025 -4.26 8.45 11.37
C GLY A 1025 -4.55 9.63 12.28
N THR A 1026 -4.95 10.75 11.67
CA THR A 1026 -5.41 11.95 12.40
C THR A 1026 -6.94 11.97 12.45
N PHE A 1027 -7.49 12.84 13.30
CA PHE A 1027 -8.94 13.00 13.43
C PHE A 1027 -9.58 13.29 12.05
N CYS A 1028 -10.70 12.62 11.76
CA CYS A 1028 -11.38 12.56 10.46
C CYS A 1028 -10.65 11.84 9.29
N PHE A 1029 -9.34 11.53 9.37
CA PHE A 1029 -8.60 10.89 8.26
C PHE A 1029 -7.66 9.77 8.74
N SER A 1030 -8.18 8.54 8.73
CA SER A 1030 -7.36 7.33 8.91
C SER A 1030 -6.57 7.00 7.64
N MET A 1031 -5.27 6.69 7.76
CA MET A 1031 -4.47 6.21 6.62
C MET A 1031 -5.03 4.90 6.04
N GLN A 1032 -5.62 4.02 6.87
CA GLN A 1032 -6.31 2.81 6.41
C GLN A 1032 -7.47 3.15 5.43
N PHE A 1033 -8.18 4.25 5.67
CA PHE A 1033 -9.23 4.73 4.76
C PHE A 1033 -8.66 5.34 3.48
N VAL A 1034 -7.53 6.05 3.56
CA VAL A 1034 -6.85 6.59 2.36
C VAL A 1034 -6.35 5.45 1.47
N VAL A 1035 -5.73 4.43 2.06
CA VAL A 1035 -5.28 3.20 1.38
C VAL A 1035 -6.45 2.44 0.74
N PHE A 1036 -7.62 2.39 1.40
CA PHE A 1036 -8.84 1.84 0.79
C PHE A 1036 -9.33 2.65 -0.42
N ILE A 1037 -9.34 3.98 -0.34
CA ILE A 1037 -9.70 4.84 -1.47
C ILE A 1037 -8.66 4.75 -2.61
N GLU A 1038 -7.38 4.54 -2.32
CA GLU A 1038 -6.34 4.29 -3.32
C GLU A 1038 -6.50 2.92 -4.00
N LEU A 1039 -6.88 1.87 -3.25
CA LEU A 1039 -7.21 0.57 -3.82
C LEU A 1039 -8.40 0.69 -4.78
N VAL A 1040 -9.53 1.25 -4.33
CA VAL A 1040 -10.72 1.45 -5.17
C VAL A 1040 -10.40 2.34 -6.38
N GLY A 1041 -9.65 3.43 -6.17
CA GLY A 1041 -9.21 4.33 -7.24
C GLY A 1041 -8.38 3.62 -8.30
N THR A 1042 -7.38 2.82 -7.88
CA THR A 1042 -6.50 2.04 -8.77
C THR A 1042 -7.29 1.05 -9.64
N LEU A 1043 -8.29 0.38 -9.09
CA LEU A 1043 -9.17 -0.54 -9.84
C LEU A 1043 -10.07 0.19 -10.83
N VAL A 1044 -10.48 1.42 -10.52
CA VAL A 1044 -11.44 2.22 -11.30
C VAL A 1044 -10.77 3.08 -12.39
N LEU A 1045 -9.43 3.26 -12.39
CA LEU A 1045 -8.69 4.08 -13.38
C LEU A 1045 -9.14 3.87 -14.85
N PRO A 1046 -9.32 2.62 -15.36
CA PRO A 1046 -9.78 2.39 -16.73
C PRO A 1046 -11.18 2.93 -17.02
N ALA A 1047 -12.10 2.80 -16.06
CA ALA A 1047 -13.45 3.32 -16.18
C ALA A 1047 -13.46 4.85 -16.05
N ALA A 1048 -12.71 5.40 -15.08
CA ALA A 1048 -12.61 6.84 -14.87
C ALA A 1048 -12.14 7.59 -16.13
N ILE A 1049 -11.07 7.14 -16.79
CA ILE A 1049 -10.60 7.80 -18.03
C ILE A 1049 -11.62 7.65 -19.18
N ALA A 1050 -12.26 6.49 -19.35
CA ALA A 1050 -13.34 6.31 -20.32
C ALA A 1050 -14.53 7.25 -20.05
N PHE A 1051 -14.91 7.43 -18.78
CA PHE A 1051 -15.96 8.35 -18.36
C PHE A 1051 -15.59 9.82 -18.60
N THR A 1052 -14.30 10.21 -18.48
CA THR A 1052 -13.88 11.58 -18.83
C THR A 1052 -13.97 11.85 -20.33
N PHE A 1053 -13.59 10.91 -21.20
CA PHE A 1053 -13.80 11.05 -22.65
C PHE A 1053 -15.29 11.15 -23.01
N TYR A 1054 -16.12 10.30 -22.41
CA TYR A 1054 -17.58 10.35 -22.59
C TYR A 1054 -18.18 11.71 -22.16
N LEU A 1055 -17.75 12.25 -21.02
CA LEU A 1055 -18.14 13.59 -20.54
C LEU A 1055 -17.71 14.71 -21.49
N ILE A 1056 -16.49 14.67 -22.02
CA ILE A 1056 -15.98 15.66 -22.97
C ILE A 1056 -16.79 15.63 -24.28
N ILE A 1057 -17.05 14.42 -24.81
CA ILE A 1057 -17.84 14.23 -26.04
C ILE A 1057 -19.29 14.72 -25.85
N ILE A 1058 -19.95 14.35 -24.75
CA ILE A 1058 -21.31 14.85 -24.47
C ILE A 1058 -21.30 16.37 -24.25
N SER A 1059 -20.26 16.93 -23.64
CA SER A 1059 -20.13 18.38 -23.45
C SER A 1059 -19.96 19.18 -24.76
N THR A 1060 -19.56 18.56 -25.88
CA THR A 1060 -19.49 19.27 -27.18
C THR A 1060 -20.79 19.19 -27.97
N TYR A 1061 -21.56 18.10 -27.85
CA TYR A 1061 -22.79 17.89 -28.63
C TYR A 1061 -24.10 18.20 -27.88
N THR A 1062 -24.14 18.03 -26.56
CA THR A 1062 -25.38 18.14 -25.76
C THR A 1062 -25.42 19.44 -24.96
N ARG A 1063 -26.60 20.07 -24.89
CA ARG A 1063 -26.92 21.18 -23.99
C ARG A 1063 -28.08 20.75 -23.08
N PRO A 1064 -28.10 21.07 -21.78
CA PRO A 1064 -27.08 21.81 -21.02
C PRO A 1064 -25.79 21.03 -20.81
N VAL A 1065 -24.69 21.75 -20.56
CA VAL A 1065 -23.35 21.18 -20.32
C VAL A 1065 -23.24 20.68 -18.87
N PRO A 1066 -22.65 19.49 -18.61
CA PRO A 1066 -22.40 18.99 -17.26
C PRO A 1066 -21.22 19.71 -16.59
N ILE A 1067 -21.46 20.94 -16.10
CA ILE A 1067 -20.41 21.82 -15.52
C ILE A 1067 -19.72 21.16 -14.31
N ILE A 1068 -20.45 20.49 -13.42
CA ILE A 1068 -19.89 20.03 -12.13
C ILE A 1068 -18.81 18.94 -12.32
N PRO A 1069 -19.03 17.87 -13.13
CA PRO A 1069 -17.96 16.92 -13.48
C PRO A 1069 -16.75 17.57 -14.19
N LEU A 1070 -16.97 18.59 -15.04
CA LEU A 1070 -15.88 19.29 -15.74
C LEU A 1070 -15.04 20.12 -14.77
N VAL A 1071 -15.65 20.79 -13.79
CA VAL A 1071 -14.93 21.50 -12.72
C VAL A 1071 -14.14 20.52 -11.85
N LEU A 1072 -14.70 19.36 -11.51
CA LEU A 1072 -13.98 18.31 -10.77
C LEU A 1072 -12.76 17.81 -11.57
N LEU A 1073 -12.93 17.54 -12.86
CA LEU A 1073 -11.85 17.09 -13.74
C LEU A 1073 -10.74 18.15 -13.86
N ALA A 1074 -11.11 19.42 -14.04
CA ALA A 1074 -10.17 20.55 -14.09
C ALA A 1074 -9.39 20.71 -12.77
N MET A 1075 -10.05 20.53 -11.61
CA MET A 1075 -9.39 20.56 -10.32
C MET A 1075 -8.45 19.38 -10.12
N ILE A 1076 -8.85 18.14 -10.43
CA ILE A 1076 -8.02 16.94 -10.26
C ILE A 1076 -6.76 16.99 -11.13
N LEU A 1077 -6.87 17.46 -12.38
CA LEU A 1077 -5.73 17.54 -13.30
C LEU A 1077 -4.90 18.82 -13.12
N GLY A 1078 -5.53 19.94 -12.74
CA GLY A 1078 -4.86 21.24 -12.58
C GLY A 1078 -4.17 21.44 -11.24
N LEU A 1079 -4.65 20.83 -10.16
CA LEU A 1079 -4.06 20.99 -8.82
C LEU A 1079 -2.62 20.42 -8.71
N PRO A 1080 -2.26 19.29 -9.34
CA PRO A 1080 -0.87 18.89 -9.51
C PRO A 1080 0.00 19.91 -10.28
N ALA A 1081 -0.56 20.68 -11.23
CA ALA A 1081 0.17 21.74 -11.92
C ALA A 1081 0.59 22.86 -10.95
N VAL A 1082 -0.31 23.24 -10.03
CA VAL A 1082 -0.01 24.21 -8.97
C VAL A 1082 1.12 23.72 -8.07
N LEU A 1083 1.23 22.40 -7.82
CA LEU A 1083 2.34 21.83 -7.04
C LEU A 1083 3.69 22.06 -7.74
N ILE A 1084 3.75 21.94 -9.07
CA ILE A 1084 4.98 22.20 -9.84
C ILE A 1084 5.40 23.67 -9.69
N VAL A 1085 4.46 24.60 -9.87
CA VAL A 1085 4.71 26.04 -9.77
C VAL A 1085 5.23 26.41 -8.38
N LEU A 1086 4.63 25.85 -7.32
CA LEU A 1086 5.01 26.12 -5.92
C LEU A 1086 6.29 25.40 -5.45
N THR A 1087 6.62 24.23 -6.01
CA THR A 1087 7.73 23.39 -5.51
C THR A 1087 8.93 23.33 -6.43
N ALA A 1088 8.76 23.22 -7.75
CA ALA A 1088 9.85 22.92 -8.68
C ALA A 1088 10.51 24.18 -9.27
N HIS A 1089 9.75 25.25 -9.49
CA HIS A 1089 10.20 26.53 -10.06
C HIS A 1089 10.91 26.46 -11.45
N ARG A 1090 11.17 25.28 -12.02
CA ARG A 1090 11.64 25.08 -13.41
C ARG A 1090 10.47 24.85 -14.37
N TRP A 1091 10.44 25.59 -15.48
CA TRP A 1091 9.46 25.43 -16.56
C TRP A 1091 9.49 24.05 -17.25
N SER A 1092 10.63 23.35 -17.21
CA SER A 1092 10.77 22.00 -17.78
C SER A 1092 9.77 20.99 -17.19
N TYR A 1093 9.46 21.08 -15.89
CA TYR A 1093 8.46 20.21 -15.27
C TYR A 1093 7.03 20.49 -15.73
N VAL A 1094 6.72 21.71 -16.17
CA VAL A 1094 5.42 22.05 -16.77
C VAL A 1094 5.29 21.41 -18.17
N LEU A 1095 6.38 21.34 -18.93
CA LEU A 1095 6.43 20.61 -20.20
C LEU A 1095 6.28 19.08 -19.98
N TRP A 1096 6.99 18.52 -19.00
CA TRP A 1096 6.85 17.11 -18.64
C TRP A 1096 5.43 16.75 -18.17
N MET A 1097 4.77 17.64 -17.43
CA MET A 1097 3.36 17.50 -17.08
C MET A 1097 2.46 17.52 -18.32
N PHE A 1098 2.69 18.41 -19.30
CA PHE A 1098 1.88 18.44 -20.53
C PHE A 1098 2.00 17.14 -21.34
N ILE A 1099 3.22 16.60 -21.47
CA ILE A 1099 3.47 15.27 -22.07
C ILE A 1099 2.74 14.17 -21.29
N TYR A 1100 2.76 14.23 -19.96
CA TYR A 1100 2.01 13.28 -19.12
C TYR A 1100 0.50 13.39 -19.31
N LEU A 1101 -0.07 14.59 -19.36
CA LEU A 1101 -1.51 14.82 -19.60
C LEU A 1101 -1.96 14.22 -20.94
N LEU A 1102 -1.17 14.35 -22.00
CA LEU A 1102 -1.43 13.69 -23.29
C LEU A 1102 -1.35 12.15 -23.21
N SER A 1103 -0.51 11.60 -22.33
CA SER A 1103 -0.34 10.16 -22.13
C SER A 1103 -1.26 9.53 -21.07
N LEU A 1104 -2.16 10.29 -20.43
CA LEU A 1104 -3.14 9.77 -19.47
C LEU A 1104 -3.94 8.54 -19.98
N PRO A 1105 -4.32 8.41 -21.26
CA PRO A 1105 -4.97 7.19 -21.75
C PRO A 1105 -4.06 5.95 -21.67
N ILE A 1106 -2.75 6.11 -21.85
CA ILE A 1106 -1.78 5.02 -21.69
C ILE A 1106 -1.71 4.63 -20.21
N TRP A 1107 -1.54 5.61 -19.32
CA TRP A 1107 -1.40 5.41 -17.87
C TRP A 1107 -2.64 4.84 -17.20
N ASN A 1108 -3.84 5.32 -17.57
CA ASN A 1108 -5.08 4.99 -16.86
C ASN A 1108 -5.93 3.92 -17.57
N LEU A 1109 -5.86 3.77 -18.90
CA LEU A 1109 -6.59 2.75 -19.65
C LEU A 1109 -5.69 1.58 -20.06
N VAL A 1110 -4.64 1.83 -20.83
CA VAL A 1110 -3.86 0.77 -21.49
C VAL A 1110 -3.07 -0.08 -20.49
N LEU A 1111 -2.24 0.54 -19.65
CA LEU A 1111 -1.38 -0.18 -18.72
C LEU A 1111 -2.18 -0.97 -17.65
N PRO A 1112 -3.23 -0.42 -16.99
CA PRO A 1112 -3.98 -1.17 -15.98
C PRO A 1112 -4.86 -2.25 -16.60
N SER A 1113 -5.49 -2.01 -17.76
CA SER A 1113 -6.29 -3.05 -18.44
C SER A 1113 -5.42 -4.22 -18.89
N TYR A 1114 -4.21 -3.96 -19.39
CA TYR A 1114 -3.23 -5.00 -19.71
C TYR A 1114 -2.79 -5.78 -18.46
N ALA A 1115 -2.53 -5.07 -17.35
CA ALA A 1115 -2.13 -5.68 -16.08
C ALA A 1115 -3.24 -6.60 -15.52
N PHE A 1116 -4.49 -6.11 -15.45
CA PHE A 1116 -5.64 -6.86 -14.93
C PHE A 1116 -5.96 -8.09 -15.80
N TRP A 1117 -5.86 -7.98 -17.13
CA TRP A 1117 -5.99 -9.14 -18.04
C TRP A 1117 -4.89 -10.19 -17.84
N LYS A 1118 -3.78 -9.81 -17.19
CA LYS A 1118 -2.58 -10.61 -16.93
C LYS A 1118 -2.29 -10.85 -15.44
N PHE A 1119 -3.31 -10.82 -14.57
CA PHE A 1119 -3.17 -11.21 -13.14
C PHE A 1119 -2.66 -12.65 -12.92
N ASP A 1120 -2.81 -13.54 -13.92
CA ASP A 1120 -2.37 -14.94 -13.92
C ASP A 1120 -0.99 -15.17 -14.57
N ASP A 1121 -0.33 -14.10 -15.05
CA ASP A 1121 0.98 -14.17 -15.70
C ASP A 1121 2.08 -13.75 -14.71
N PHE A 1122 2.70 -14.77 -14.10
CA PHE A 1122 3.76 -14.61 -13.10
C PHE A 1122 5.18 -14.52 -13.72
N SER A 1123 5.29 -14.41 -15.06
CA SER A 1123 6.60 -14.32 -15.71
C SER A 1123 7.26 -12.94 -15.50
N TRP A 1124 8.59 -12.89 -15.42
CA TRP A 1124 9.31 -11.60 -15.38
C TRP A 1124 9.26 -10.85 -16.73
N GLY A 1125 9.12 -11.59 -17.84
CA GLY A 1125 8.88 -11.06 -19.18
C GLY A 1125 10.07 -10.32 -19.78
N ASP A 1126 9.83 -9.57 -20.87
CA ASP A 1126 10.86 -8.96 -21.73
C ASP A 1126 11.83 -7.97 -21.00
N THR A 1127 11.61 -7.63 -19.73
CA THR A 1127 12.49 -6.75 -18.92
C THR A 1127 13.84 -7.35 -18.51
N ARG A 1128 14.02 -8.68 -18.58
CA ARG A 1128 15.27 -9.37 -18.19
C ARG A 1128 15.51 -10.59 -19.07
N LYS A 1129 15.72 -10.36 -20.37
CA LYS A 1129 16.01 -11.44 -21.33
C LYS A 1129 17.39 -12.04 -21.06
N VAL A 1130 17.43 -13.35 -20.94
CA VAL A 1130 18.66 -14.15 -20.97
C VAL A 1130 18.81 -14.75 -22.37
N GLU A 1131 20.03 -14.95 -22.84
CA GLU A 1131 20.27 -15.58 -24.14
C GLU A 1131 19.66 -17.00 -24.20
N GLY A 1132 19.04 -17.34 -25.34
CA GLY A 1132 18.37 -18.63 -25.55
C GLY A 1132 17.00 -18.82 -24.86
N GLU A 1133 16.39 -17.78 -24.29
CA GLU A 1133 15.13 -17.90 -23.54
C GLU A 1133 13.87 -18.04 -24.44
N ALA A 1134 13.05 -19.05 -24.14
CA ALA A 1134 11.70 -19.21 -24.69
C ALA A 1134 10.62 -18.83 -23.66
N LYS A 1135 9.48 -18.30 -24.12
CA LYS A 1135 8.42 -17.77 -23.24
C LYS A 1135 7.73 -18.85 -22.41
N GLY A 1136 8.04 -18.91 -21.11
CA GLY A 1136 7.22 -19.60 -20.10
C GLY A 1136 7.99 -20.24 -18.94
N GLU A 1137 9.27 -20.57 -19.10
CA GLU A 1137 9.99 -21.45 -18.16
C GLU A 1137 10.46 -20.81 -16.84
N ALA A 1138 10.24 -19.50 -16.65
CA ALA A 1138 10.88 -18.69 -15.60
C ALA A 1138 10.78 -19.24 -14.17
N HIS A 1139 9.67 -19.91 -13.82
CA HIS A 1139 9.47 -20.56 -12.51
C HIS A 1139 8.83 -21.95 -12.68
N GLY A 1140 9.49 -22.85 -13.42
CA GLY A 1140 9.05 -24.25 -13.53
C GLY A 1140 8.98 -24.96 -12.17
N ASP A 1141 7.82 -25.55 -11.89
CA ASP A 1141 7.54 -26.35 -10.68
C ASP A 1141 8.66 -27.39 -10.43
N ALA A 1142 9.07 -27.55 -9.18
CA ALA A 1142 10.20 -28.42 -8.83
C ALA A 1142 9.75 -29.88 -8.63
N GLU A 1143 10.22 -30.78 -9.49
CA GLU A 1143 10.11 -32.22 -9.25
C GLU A 1143 11.08 -32.67 -8.13
N GLY A 1144 10.63 -33.60 -7.30
CA GLY A 1144 11.45 -34.20 -6.23
C GLY A 1144 11.25 -33.60 -4.83
N GLU A 1145 11.63 -34.38 -3.82
CA GLU A 1145 11.51 -34.01 -2.40
C GLU A 1145 12.73 -33.21 -1.90
N PHE A 1146 12.55 -32.35 -0.90
CA PHE A 1146 13.65 -31.62 -0.26
C PHE A 1146 14.39 -32.49 0.75
N ASP A 1147 15.68 -32.73 0.51
CA ASP A 1147 16.56 -33.48 1.41
C ASP A 1147 17.42 -32.54 2.27
N SER A 1148 16.89 -32.12 3.41
CA SER A 1148 17.62 -31.26 4.36
C SER A 1148 18.82 -31.94 5.03
N SER A 1149 18.99 -33.27 4.92
CA SER A 1149 20.12 -33.98 5.55
C SER A 1149 21.48 -33.59 4.95
N LYS A 1150 21.46 -33.01 3.74
CA LYS A 1150 22.62 -32.45 3.03
C LYS A 1150 23.10 -31.10 3.60
N ILE A 1151 22.37 -30.47 4.52
CA ILE A 1151 22.63 -29.10 4.99
C ILE A 1151 23.04 -29.14 6.47
N VAL A 1152 24.31 -28.85 6.73
CA VAL A 1152 24.88 -28.86 8.08
C VAL A 1152 24.54 -27.56 8.82
N MET A 1153 23.91 -27.68 9.98
CA MET A 1153 23.45 -26.56 10.82
C MET A 1153 24.07 -26.64 12.23
N LYS A 1154 24.95 -25.70 12.60
CA LYS A 1154 25.62 -25.63 13.92
C LYS A 1154 25.66 -24.19 14.45
N ARG A 1155 25.95 -23.96 15.73
CA ARG A 1155 26.22 -22.58 16.23
C ARG A 1155 27.60 -22.12 15.73
N TRP A 1156 27.85 -20.81 15.71
CA TRP A 1156 29.14 -20.27 15.24
C TRP A 1156 30.35 -20.87 15.98
N GLY A 1157 30.24 -20.98 17.31
CA GLY A 1157 31.30 -21.55 18.15
C GLY A 1157 31.61 -23.03 17.87
N ASP A 1158 30.64 -23.81 17.40
CA ASP A 1158 30.86 -25.22 17.01
C ASP A 1158 31.70 -25.31 15.73
N PHE A 1159 31.39 -24.49 14.73
CA PHE A 1159 32.15 -24.41 13.48
C PHE A 1159 33.55 -23.89 13.71
N GLU A 1160 33.72 -22.82 14.51
CA GLU A 1160 35.05 -22.28 14.81
C GLU A 1160 35.89 -23.25 15.66
N LYS A 1161 35.28 -24.00 16.60
CA LYS A 1161 35.95 -25.09 17.32
C LYS A 1161 36.41 -26.20 16.36
N GLU A 1162 35.55 -26.63 15.45
CA GLU A 1162 35.92 -27.63 14.44
C GLU A 1162 37.00 -27.11 13.48
N ARG A 1163 36.92 -25.86 13.05
CA ARG A 1163 37.92 -25.19 12.21
C ARG A 1163 39.28 -25.12 12.89
N ARG A 1164 39.33 -24.80 14.19
CA ARG A 1164 40.57 -24.83 15.00
C ARG A 1164 41.12 -26.25 15.17
N MET A 1165 40.27 -27.26 15.31
CA MET A 1165 40.69 -28.68 15.35
C MET A 1165 41.16 -29.23 13.99
N ARG A 1166 40.71 -28.63 12.88
CA ARG A 1166 41.14 -28.97 11.50
C ARG A 1166 42.37 -28.18 11.03
N ALA A 1167 42.72 -27.08 11.71
CA ALA A 1167 43.94 -26.33 11.42
C ALA A 1167 45.17 -27.11 11.93
N PRO A 1168 46.19 -27.38 11.10
CA PRO A 1168 47.37 -28.12 11.54
C PRO A 1168 48.17 -27.31 12.58
N GLN A 1169 48.66 -27.99 13.62
CA GLN A 1169 49.58 -27.41 14.59
C GLN A 1169 50.96 -27.17 13.95
N SER A 1170 51.17 -25.97 13.42
CA SER A 1170 52.51 -25.42 13.14
C SER A 1170 52.76 -24.18 14.01
N SER A 1171 54.05 -23.90 14.26
CA SER A 1171 54.52 -22.70 14.99
C SER A 1171 54.24 -22.62 16.51
N TRP A 1172 54.23 -23.75 17.22
CA TRP A 1172 54.43 -23.79 18.68
C TRP A 1172 55.62 -24.70 19.06
N ALA A 1173 56.83 -24.25 18.72
CA ALA A 1173 58.09 -24.76 19.26
C ALA A 1173 58.99 -23.54 19.59
N PRO A 1174 59.52 -23.42 20.82
CA PRO A 1174 60.38 -22.30 21.20
C PRO A 1174 61.83 -22.56 20.78
N ASP A 1175 62.26 -21.94 19.67
CA ASP A 1175 63.67 -21.96 19.23
C ASP A 1175 64.56 -21.16 20.20
N ALA A 1176 65.13 -21.87 21.18
CA ALA A 1176 65.91 -21.29 22.28
C ALA A 1176 67.32 -21.90 22.43
N ALA A 1177 68.01 -22.23 21.33
CA ALA A 1177 69.48 -22.44 21.35
C ALA A 1177 70.15 -22.48 19.94
N ARG A 1178 70.75 -21.36 19.51
CA ARG A 1178 72.17 -21.27 19.05
C ARG A 1178 72.47 -19.96 18.29
N SER A 1179 73.43 -19.20 18.82
CA SER A 1179 74.06 -18.07 18.12
C SER A 1179 75.57 -18.14 18.29
N THR A 1180 76.23 -18.95 17.47
CA THR A 1180 77.71 -19.06 17.40
C THR A 1180 78.20 -19.34 15.98
N VAL A 1181 78.77 -18.32 15.34
CA VAL A 1181 79.93 -18.32 14.41
C VAL A 1181 80.13 -19.52 13.47
N GLY A 1182 80.12 -19.27 12.15
CA GLY A 1182 80.73 -20.14 11.13
C GLY A 1182 80.40 -19.72 9.70
N LEU A 1183 81.42 -19.56 8.82
CA LEU A 1183 81.21 -19.32 7.39
C LEU A 1183 80.97 -20.65 6.63
N PRO A 1184 80.10 -20.67 5.60
CA PRO A 1184 80.04 -21.77 4.64
C PRO A 1184 81.11 -21.63 3.53
N PRO A 1185 81.67 -22.74 3.00
CA PRO A 1185 82.65 -22.74 1.90
C PRO A 1185 82.01 -22.74 0.50
N LEU A 1186 82.82 -22.44 -0.52
CA LEU A 1186 82.45 -22.42 -1.95
C LEU A 1186 82.36 -23.82 -2.60
N PRO A 1187 81.37 -24.04 -3.49
CA PRO A 1187 81.44 -24.99 -4.61
C PRO A 1187 81.90 -24.31 -5.93
N PRO A 1188 82.26 -25.07 -6.99
CA PRO A 1188 83.11 -24.57 -8.09
C PRO A 1188 82.41 -23.97 -9.32
N GLN A 1189 83.23 -23.46 -10.26
CA GLN A 1189 82.86 -22.72 -11.48
C GLN A 1189 82.52 -23.60 -12.70
N GLY A 1190 81.75 -23.03 -13.64
CA GLY A 1190 81.54 -23.53 -15.02
C GLY A 1190 80.05 -23.54 -15.42
N MET A 1191 79.63 -23.25 -16.66
CA MET A 1191 80.39 -22.86 -17.86
C MET A 1191 79.43 -22.31 -18.95
N TRP A 1192 79.82 -21.28 -19.72
CA TRP A 1192 79.17 -20.75 -20.95
C TRP A 1192 77.74 -20.13 -20.86
N HIS A 1193 77.22 -19.37 -21.84
CA HIS A 1193 77.74 -18.16 -22.53
C HIS A 1193 76.63 -17.50 -23.38
N GLN A 1194 76.51 -16.15 -23.40
CA GLN A 1194 75.69 -15.32 -24.34
C GLN A 1194 74.15 -15.59 -24.42
N GLY A 1195 73.30 -14.68 -24.92
CA GLY A 1195 73.47 -13.25 -25.20
C GLY A 1195 72.66 -12.73 -26.41
N HIS A 1196 71.88 -11.64 -26.24
CA HIS A 1196 71.20 -10.86 -27.31
C HIS A 1196 70.05 -11.61 -28.07
N GLN A 1197 69.06 -10.97 -28.74
CA GLN A 1197 68.60 -9.56 -28.75
C GLN A 1197 67.09 -9.44 -29.11
N VAL A 1198 66.59 -8.20 -29.17
CA VAL A 1198 65.25 -7.75 -29.61
C VAL A 1198 64.90 -8.21 -31.03
N GLY A 1199 63.61 -8.50 -31.28
CA GLY A 1199 63.01 -8.61 -32.62
C GLY A 1199 61.56 -8.12 -32.63
N TYR A 1200 61.18 -7.39 -33.68
CA TYR A 1200 59.85 -6.77 -33.87
C TYR A 1200 59.35 -7.18 -35.26
N SER A 1201 58.11 -7.65 -35.40
CA SER A 1201 57.48 -7.93 -36.71
C SER A 1201 55.96 -7.95 -36.61
N ASP A 1202 55.30 -7.52 -37.68
CA ASP A 1202 53.89 -7.10 -37.74
C ASP A 1202 53.01 -8.05 -38.58
N VAL A 1203 51.67 -7.94 -38.39
CA VAL A 1203 50.58 -8.28 -39.34
C VAL A 1203 50.41 -9.75 -39.82
N GLY A 1204 49.15 -10.22 -39.88
CA GLY A 1204 48.77 -11.37 -40.72
C GLY A 1204 47.45 -12.07 -40.34
N ASP A 1205 46.43 -11.90 -41.18
CA ASP A 1205 45.05 -12.42 -41.10
C ASP A 1205 44.87 -13.91 -40.72
N MET A 1206 43.93 -14.20 -39.79
CA MET A 1206 42.75 -15.07 -40.02
C MET A 1206 41.73 -14.98 -38.87
#